data_AF-A0A816DIX4-F1
#
_entry.id   AF-A0A816DIX4-F1
#
_cell.length_a   1.000
_cell.length_b   1.000
_cell.length_c   1.000
_cell.angle_alpha   90.00
_cell.angle_beta   90.00
_cell.angle_gamma   90.00
#
_symmetry.space_group_name_H-M   'P 1'
#
loop_
_entity.id
_entity.type
_entity.pdbx_description
1 polymer ?
#
loop_
_entity_poly.entity_id
_entity_poly.type
_entity_poly.pdbx_seq_one_letter_code
_entity_poly.pdbx_strand_id
1 'polypeptide(L)'
;TSMMANEKRNLGVIILTNGDIIQNDHHAEKVKATIVDLMMDLDDCYEPKTSIAYHPHQRSMAEIRLTAEEISDIPESDDEINSIKNEIAIILRLHDYDNKQQIVTHLLINGRQGLLDYKDDIVPNIFDTQFNTPDAQLILALKNYVRRLWQTQYEPSYHWLIAFIQNYHDHKSAQLYDRILTRTAQYGKRFMKDCPMLSIVLQFVLESMDEECLVNTNTFDDVWHTVTSEGMKSLAKYLKYVKEEVMSEELDKNQSTLFHVLREYHRPRLGSLLRNHGMNVEEVDENMALDFLSEDGVEKGMENIRQSMVKSSSDVVAHKGAVLLVNTDSPVDKIEIDNTIKVCFMQTGEIINIPISLVDTVEDVIKYICEKSACGVANDYNDYHLTVVLVNGEKNLDNENKLAEIGVFTDENLGFKLYSNTPTKEQLITIAMVEATGSANDTSDVPTHLQTLDSDEPTLNNGKTKVSNTSEVSSTSKSLKPFSPAPLEKEQLANIYHQIQNRFHEVTAEMTRDPMLRHNITETLNEINLVVCGAPRVGKSALINAICQQEGAKTHPGLHSCTNMISPYYLKGSWEVGGDKVNYQYNIWDTPGFEKWDQETIIANLDHIQQKPKSDTLCMIYCASPGSFANLEQLKWLLDACIKRHIFCALVCTDKWNGRKTRRDAVMEDFTQILTRVHEKTREEDGVIYFGNVGLCTSVNSVAFIDEETGKEYEQSGINELILGIMESIDKDKAAKWCAIVLENKPFWQKIMTCSKQLKRFFTFPFA
;
A
#
# COMPACT_ATOMS: atom_id res chain seq x y z
N THR A 1 -14.81 26.44 43.29
CA THR A 1 -15.22 25.26 42.51
C THR A 1 -15.92 25.75 41.28
N SER A 2 -15.35 25.51 40.09
CA SER A 2 -16.03 25.76 38.82
C SER A 2 -16.44 24.43 38.20
N MET A 3 -17.65 24.37 37.63
CA MET A 3 -18.18 23.19 36.95
C MET A 3 -18.47 23.57 35.50
N MET A 4 -17.97 22.77 34.57
CA MET A 4 -18.33 22.85 33.15
C MET A 4 -18.77 21.46 32.68
N ALA A 5 -19.73 21.44 31.76
CA ALA A 5 -20.22 20.22 31.11
C ALA A 5 -20.25 20.46 29.60
N ASN A 6 -19.74 19.51 28.82
CA ASN A 6 -19.94 19.49 27.36
C ASN A 6 -21.06 18.50 26.97
N GLU A 7 -21.46 18.53 25.69
CA GLU A 7 -22.57 17.75 25.13
C GLU A 7 -22.46 16.22 25.30
N LYS A 8 -21.26 15.68 25.55
CA LYS A 8 -21.02 14.25 25.88
C LYS A 8 -21.20 13.91 27.37
N ARG A 9 -21.71 14.82 28.21
CA ARG A 9 -21.98 14.62 29.66
C ARG A 9 -20.80 14.09 30.48
N ASN A 10 -19.56 14.32 30.06
CA ASN A 10 -18.41 14.06 30.92
C ASN A 10 -18.19 15.26 31.85
N LEU A 11 -18.39 15.04 33.15
CA LEU A 11 -18.21 16.04 34.19
C LEU A 11 -16.72 16.12 34.56
N GLY A 12 -16.03 17.17 34.12
CA GLY A 12 -14.70 17.49 34.63
C GLY A 12 -14.84 18.30 35.92
N VAL A 13 -14.50 17.71 37.07
CA VAL A 13 -14.47 18.43 38.36
C VAL A 13 -13.03 18.63 38.78
N ILE A 14 -12.58 19.88 38.83
CA ILE A 14 -11.34 20.24 39.54
C ILE A 14 -11.70 20.51 41.00
N ILE A 15 -11.42 19.54 41.87
CA ILE A 15 -11.56 19.70 43.33
C ILE A 15 -10.23 20.17 43.90
N LEU A 16 -10.14 21.44 44.29
CA LEU A 16 -9.09 21.90 45.19
C LEU A 16 -9.53 21.51 46.61
N THR A 17 -8.90 20.48 47.17
CA THR A 17 -9.13 20.08 48.56
C THR A 17 -8.53 21.13 49.49
N ASN A 18 -9.31 21.64 50.43
CA ASN A 18 -8.88 22.56 51.48
C ASN A 18 -7.73 21.96 52.31
N GLY A 19 -6.51 22.25 51.91
CA GLY A 19 -5.36 22.36 52.82
C GLY A 19 -5.06 23.85 52.95
N ASP A 20 -5.27 24.39 54.15
CA ASP A 20 -4.99 25.76 54.63
C ASP A 20 -4.48 26.78 53.60
N ILE A 21 -5.36 27.25 52.71
CA ILE A 21 -5.11 28.47 51.93
C ILE A 21 -5.39 29.64 52.85
N ILE A 22 -4.32 30.24 53.39
CA ILE A 22 -4.41 31.44 54.21
C ILE A 22 -4.70 32.63 53.27
N GLN A 23 -5.56 33.56 53.69
CA GLN A 23 -5.79 34.82 52.94
C GLN A 23 -4.44 35.48 52.59
N ASN A 24 -4.23 35.77 51.31
CA ASN A 24 -2.98 36.29 50.69
C ASN A 24 -1.91 35.24 50.32
N ASP A 25 -2.26 33.97 50.16
CA ASP A 25 -1.36 32.99 49.56
C ASP A 25 -1.09 33.33 48.07
N HIS A 26 0.09 33.88 47.82
CA HIS A 26 0.54 34.27 46.48
C HIS A 26 0.64 33.06 45.53
N HIS A 27 0.82 31.84 46.06
CA HIS A 27 0.83 30.60 45.30
C HIS A 27 -0.58 30.24 44.81
N ALA A 28 -1.61 30.45 45.65
CA ALA A 28 -2.99 30.21 45.26
C ALA A 28 -3.47 31.17 44.16
N GLU A 29 -3.10 32.45 44.24
CA GLU A 29 -3.37 33.43 43.18
C GLU A 29 -2.65 33.06 41.87
N LYS A 30 -1.42 32.55 41.95
CA LYS A 30 -0.67 32.10 40.77
C LYS A 30 -1.29 30.86 40.13
N VAL A 31 -1.71 29.88 40.93
CA VAL A 31 -2.42 28.67 40.45
C VAL A 31 -3.74 29.06 39.80
N LYS A 32 -4.49 30.00 40.40
CA LYS A 32 -5.73 30.53 39.82
C LYS A 32 -5.49 31.22 38.47
N ALA A 33 -4.45 32.05 38.35
CA ALA A 33 -4.10 32.69 37.08
C ALA A 33 -3.76 31.64 36.01
N THR A 34 -2.94 30.64 36.34
CA THR A 34 -2.58 29.55 35.42
C THR A 34 -3.78 28.72 34.98
N ILE A 35 -4.76 28.49 35.87
CA ILE A 35 -6.01 27.80 35.50
C ILE A 35 -6.82 28.65 34.52
N VAL A 36 -6.90 29.97 34.74
CA VAL A 36 -7.60 30.88 33.82
C VAL A 36 -6.92 30.90 32.46
N ASP A 37 -5.59 30.98 32.41
CA ASP A 37 -4.82 30.94 31.16
C ASP A 37 -5.05 29.61 30.42
N LEU A 38 -4.97 28.47 31.11
CA LEU A 38 -5.27 27.15 30.54
C LEU A 38 -6.71 27.03 30.03
N MET A 39 -7.67 27.69 30.68
CA MET A 39 -9.06 27.69 30.22
C MET A 39 -9.23 28.51 28.94
N MET A 40 -8.50 29.63 28.80
CA MET A 40 -8.51 30.42 27.57
C MET A 40 -7.79 29.69 26.42
N ASP A 41 -6.65 29.07 26.70
CA ASP A 41 -5.91 28.26 25.71
C ASP A 41 -6.72 27.04 25.23
N LEU A 42 -7.51 26.42 26.14
CA LEU A 42 -8.39 25.31 25.78
C LEU A 42 -9.56 25.78 24.91
N ASP A 43 -10.15 26.95 25.18
CA ASP A 43 -11.23 27.51 24.35
C ASP A 43 -10.74 27.80 22.92
N ASP A 44 -9.51 28.29 22.76
CA ASP A 44 -8.88 28.53 21.45
C ASP A 44 -8.54 27.22 20.69
N CYS A 45 -8.42 26.09 21.39
CA CYS A 45 -8.18 24.77 20.78
C CYS A 45 -9.44 24.09 20.25
N TYR A 46 -10.64 24.62 20.52
CA TYR A 46 -11.93 24.03 20.13
C TYR A 46 -12.59 24.70 18.92
N GLU A 47 -11.81 25.20 17.94
CA GLU A 47 -12.35 25.35 16.59
C GLU A 47 -12.58 23.96 15.95
N PRO A 48 -13.82 23.58 15.58
CA PRO A 48 -14.11 22.24 15.11
C PRO A 48 -13.66 22.08 13.65
N LYS A 49 -12.52 21.40 13.45
CA LYS A 49 -12.17 20.82 12.14
C LYS A 49 -12.74 19.41 12.01
N THR A 50 -13.45 19.19 10.92
CA THR A 50 -14.37 18.09 10.68
C THR A 50 -13.75 16.87 10.01
N SER A 51 -14.27 15.68 10.33
CA SER A 51 -13.96 14.40 9.70
C SER A 51 -15.26 13.65 9.41
N ILE A 52 -15.34 13.10 8.21
CA ILE A 52 -16.53 12.66 7.45
C ILE A 52 -16.63 11.12 7.47
N ALA A 53 -17.81 10.53 7.73
CA ALA A 53 -18.23 9.23 7.14
C ALA A 53 -19.73 8.92 7.31
N TYR A 54 -20.37 8.77 6.14
CA TYR A 54 -21.75 8.45 5.75
C TYR A 54 -22.40 7.17 6.32
N HIS A 55 -23.72 7.24 6.59
CA HIS A 55 -24.66 6.11 6.64
C HIS A 55 -25.98 6.42 5.90
N PRO A 56 -26.49 5.52 5.03
CA PRO A 56 -27.72 5.75 4.28
C PRO A 56 -28.92 5.30 5.11
N HIS A 57 -29.50 6.22 5.90
CA HIS A 57 -30.96 6.35 6.10
C HIS A 57 -31.37 7.36 7.18
N GLN A 58 -30.45 8.08 7.81
CA GLN A 58 -30.78 9.31 8.54
C GLN A 58 -29.66 10.33 8.35
N ARG A 59 -29.80 11.24 7.38
CA ARG A 59 -28.90 12.39 7.30
C ARG A 59 -29.14 13.31 8.49
N SER A 60 -28.10 13.50 9.29
CA SER A 60 -28.04 14.60 10.25
C SER A 60 -27.88 15.92 9.49
N MET A 61 -28.65 16.94 9.87
CA MET A 61 -28.59 18.32 9.35
C MET A 61 -27.18 18.95 9.41
N ALA A 62 -26.23 18.36 10.16
CA ALA A 62 -24.86 18.83 10.27
C ALA A 62 -23.99 18.56 9.01
N GLU A 63 -24.24 17.51 8.23
CA GLU A 63 -23.44 17.19 7.03
C GLU A 63 -23.71 18.14 5.85
N ILE A 64 -24.91 18.71 5.78
CA ILE A 64 -25.28 19.70 4.76
C ILE A 64 -24.59 21.05 5.04
N ARG A 65 -24.28 21.35 6.31
CA ARG A 65 -23.56 22.59 6.68
C ARG A 65 -22.09 22.58 6.24
N LEU A 66 -21.40 21.45 6.32
CA LEU A 66 -19.96 21.37 6.05
C LEU A 66 -19.62 21.36 4.55
N THR A 67 -20.46 20.76 3.73
CA THR A 67 -20.35 20.87 2.25
C THR A 67 -20.84 22.21 1.73
N ALA A 68 -21.67 22.93 2.49
CA ALA A 68 -22.04 24.30 2.19
C ALA A 68 -20.91 25.30 2.46
N GLU A 69 -19.95 25.01 3.36
CA GLU A 69 -18.78 25.87 3.61
C GLU A 69 -17.79 25.88 2.43
N GLU A 70 -17.50 24.74 1.79
CA GLU A 70 -16.68 24.73 0.56
C GLU A 70 -17.39 25.38 -0.64
N ILE A 71 -18.72 25.41 -0.62
CA ILE A 71 -19.55 26.16 -1.58
C ILE A 71 -19.72 27.63 -1.17
N SER A 72 -19.45 27.99 0.10
CA SER A 72 -19.56 29.38 0.58
C SER A 72 -18.47 30.28 0.02
N ASP A 73 -17.38 29.71 -0.50
CA ASP A 73 -16.36 30.44 -1.25
C ASP A 73 -16.79 30.79 -2.69
N ILE A 74 -17.91 30.23 -3.17
CA ILE A 74 -18.55 30.74 -4.38
C ILE A 74 -19.20 32.08 -4.01
N PRO A 75 -18.82 33.19 -4.66
CA PRO A 75 -19.38 34.49 -4.34
C PRO A 75 -20.91 34.43 -4.35
N GLU A 76 -21.56 34.61 -3.19
CA GLU A 76 -23.03 34.65 -3.06
C GLU A 76 -23.67 35.70 -3.99
N SER A 77 -22.85 36.62 -4.50
CA SER A 77 -23.21 37.67 -5.45
C SER A 77 -23.32 37.23 -6.91
N ASP A 78 -23.15 35.95 -7.26
CA ASP A 78 -23.38 35.52 -8.64
C ASP A 78 -24.90 35.41 -8.92
N ASP A 79 -25.46 36.50 -9.45
CA ASP A 79 -26.86 36.62 -9.84
C ASP A 79 -27.31 35.46 -10.75
N GLU A 80 -26.42 34.92 -11.57
CA GLU A 80 -26.74 33.79 -12.45
C GLU A 80 -26.92 32.48 -11.67
N ILE A 81 -26.05 32.20 -10.70
CA ILE A 81 -26.18 31.02 -9.83
C ILE A 81 -27.46 31.12 -8.99
N ASN A 82 -27.77 32.30 -8.46
CA ASN A 82 -29.01 32.53 -7.73
C ASN A 82 -30.25 32.40 -8.62
N SER A 83 -30.16 32.81 -9.89
CA SER A 83 -31.21 32.57 -10.88
C SER A 83 -31.44 31.06 -11.10
N ILE A 84 -30.37 30.26 -11.24
CA ILE A 84 -30.47 28.80 -11.42
C ILE A 84 -31.03 28.12 -10.16
N LYS A 85 -30.63 28.53 -8.96
CA LYS A 85 -31.21 28.05 -7.69
C LYS A 85 -32.72 28.28 -7.64
N ASN A 86 -33.18 29.46 -8.07
CA ASN A 86 -34.59 29.78 -8.14
C ASN A 86 -35.32 28.97 -9.23
N GLU A 87 -34.69 28.74 -10.38
CA GLU A 87 -35.21 27.88 -11.44
C GLU A 87 -35.45 26.44 -10.94
N ILE A 88 -34.46 25.84 -10.25
CA ILE A 88 -34.59 24.51 -9.65
C ILE A 88 -35.76 24.45 -8.67
N ALA A 89 -35.90 25.48 -7.82
CA ALA A 89 -37.01 25.54 -6.88
C ALA A 89 -38.39 25.65 -7.57
N ILE A 90 -38.48 26.35 -8.70
CA ILE A 90 -39.70 26.45 -9.51
C ILE A 90 -40.00 25.11 -10.18
N ILE A 91 -39.00 24.46 -10.79
CA ILE A 91 -39.13 23.14 -11.44
C ILE A 91 -39.70 22.11 -10.45
N LEU A 92 -39.21 22.13 -9.22
CA LEU A 92 -39.63 21.22 -8.15
C LEU A 92 -40.86 21.70 -7.37
N ARG A 93 -41.37 22.90 -7.66
CA ARG A 93 -42.50 23.56 -6.97
C ARG A 93 -42.32 23.68 -5.44
N LEU A 94 -41.13 24.07 -5.00
CA LEU A 94 -40.76 24.19 -3.59
C LEU A 94 -41.23 25.51 -2.92
N HIS A 95 -42.34 26.11 -3.36
CA HIS A 95 -42.68 27.51 -3.03
C HIS A 95 -42.95 27.77 -1.54
N ASP A 96 -43.40 26.76 -0.78
CA ASP A 96 -43.85 26.91 0.62
C ASP A 96 -43.11 25.97 1.60
N TYR A 97 -41.94 25.46 1.21
CA TYR A 97 -41.22 24.49 2.02
C TYR A 97 -40.11 25.16 2.84
N ASP A 98 -40.13 24.95 4.15
CA ASP A 98 -39.09 25.39 5.08
C ASP A 98 -37.71 24.82 4.70
N ASN A 99 -37.66 23.69 4.00
CA ASN A 99 -36.44 23.03 3.53
C ASN A 99 -36.06 23.35 2.07
N LYS A 100 -36.70 24.32 1.39
CA LYS A 100 -36.42 24.66 -0.02
C LYS A 100 -34.92 24.84 -0.31
N GLN A 101 -34.23 25.66 0.49
CA GLN A 101 -32.81 25.96 0.28
C GLN A 101 -31.92 24.74 0.50
N GLN A 102 -32.30 23.88 1.45
CA GLN A 102 -31.61 22.64 1.75
C GLN A 102 -31.70 21.68 0.55
N ILE A 103 -32.89 21.48 0.00
CA ILE A 103 -33.11 20.62 -1.18
C ILE A 103 -32.30 21.14 -2.37
N VAL A 104 -32.41 22.44 -2.68
CA VAL A 104 -31.68 23.03 -3.82
C VAL A 104 -30.17 22.86 -3.64
N THR A 105 -29.63 23.23 -2.49
CA THR A 105 -28.18 23.10 -2.20
C THR A 105 -27.72 21.65 -2.32
N HIS A 106 -28.51 20.72 -1.80
CA HIS A 106 -28.20 19.30 -1.87
C HIS A 106 -28.15 18.77 -3.31
N LEU A 107 -29.06 19.23 -4.17
CA LEU A 107 -29.08 18.89 -5.61
C LEU A 107 -27.90 19.51 -6.38
N LEU A 108 -27.45 20.72 -6.01
CA LEU A 108 -26.26 21.30 -6.61
C LEU A 108 -25.00 20.46 -6.31
N ILE A 109 -24.92 19.87 -5.11
CA ILE A 109 -23.80 19.02 -4.68
C ILE A 109 -23.88 17.61 -5.27
N ASN A 110 -25.07 16.99 -5.23
CA ASN A 110 -25.24 15.56 -5.50
C ASN A 110 -25.90 15.27 -6.85
N GLY A 111 -26.15 16.32 -7.63
CA GLY A 111 -26.87 16.23 -8.88
C GLY A 111 -28.31 15.75 -8.69
N ARG A 112 -28.92 15.29 -9.77
CA ARG A 112 -30.28 14.74 -9.78
C ARG A 112 -30.46 13.56 -8.83
N GLN A 113 -29.44 12.71 -8.63
CA GLN A 113 -29.52 11.58 -7.68
C GLN A 113 -29.85 12.03 -6.26
N GLY A 114 -29.50 13.27 -5.89
CA GLY A 114 -29.89 13.83 -4.60
C GLY A 114 -31.40 13.92 -4.37
N LEU A 115 -32.22 13.89 -5.43
CA LEU A 115 -33.68 13.87 -5.31
C LEU A 115 -34.19 12.66 -4.51
N LEU A 116 -33.50 11.52 -4.56
CA LEU A 116 -33.92 10.29 -3.86
C LEU A 116 -34.10 10.52 -2.35
N ASP A 117 -33.31 11.42 -1.78
CA ASP A 117 -33.36 11.75 -0.36
C ASP A 117 -34.56 12.63 0.02
N TYR A 118 -35.25 13.19 -0.96
CA TYR A 118 -36.40 14.11 -0.81
C TYR A 118 -37.64 13.60 -1.56
N LYS A 119 -37.72 12.30 -1.82
CA LYS A 119 -38.84 11.70 -2.55
C LYS A 119 -40.20 12.00 -1.89
N ASP A 120 -40.24 12.00 -0.57
CA ASP A 120 -41.47 12.23 0.20
C ASP A 120 -41.79 13.72 0.39
N ASP A 121 -40.79 14.60 0.20
CA ASP A 121 -40.93 16.05 0.29
C ASP A 121 -41.42 16.69 -1.02
N ILE A 122 -41.25 15.99 -2.15
CA ILE A 122 -41.58 16.48 -3.49
C ILE A 122 -42.88 15.83 -3.97
N VAL A 123 -43.74 16.61 -4.64
CA VAL A 123 -44.99 16.09 -5.22
C VAL A 123 -44.68 14.88 -6.12
N PRO A 124 -45.29 13.70 -5.90
CA PRO A 124 -44.87 12.45 -6.55
C PRO A 124 -44.78 12.53 -8.08
N ASN A 125 -45.75 13.14 -8.76
CA ASN A 125 -45.71 13.29 -10.22
C ASN A 125 -44.54 14.17 -10.70
N ILE A 126 -44.15 15.18 -9.91
CA ILE A 126 -43.01 16.04 -10.22
C ILE A 126 -41.72 15.26 -10.01
N PHE A 127 -41.61 14.56 -8.87
CA PHE A 127 -40.48 13.67 -8.61
C PHE A 127 -40.30 12.67 -9.75
N ASP A 128 -41.34 11.91 -10.10
CA ASP A 128 -41.26 10.88 -11.14
C ASP A 128 -40.90 11.47 -12.50
N THR A 129 -41.44 12.64 -12.85
CA THR A 129 -41.12 13.33 -14.10
C THR A 129 -39.66 13.77 -14.13
N GLN A 130 -39.20 14.46 -13.08
CA GLN A 130 -37.85 15.03 -13.06
C GLN A 130 -36.77 13.93 -12.87
N PHE A 131 -37.08 12.87 -12.13
CA PHE A 131 -36.16 11.79 -11.83
C PHE A 131 -36.00 10.80 -12.98
N ASN A 132 -37.10 10.37 -13.62
CA ASN A 132 -37.06 9.29 -14.61
C ASN A 132 -36.90 9.76 -16.06
N THR A 133 -37.15 11.04 -16.37
CA THR A 133 -37.03 11.56 -17.74
C THR A 133 -35.57 11.99 -18.00
N PRO A 134 -34.85 11.41 -18.98
CA PRO A 134 -33.45 11.77 -19.24
C PRO A 134 -33.23 13.28 -19.45
N ASP A 135 -34.10 13.91 -20.25
CA ASP A 135 -34.04 15.34 -20.58
C ASP A 135 -34.98 16.19 -19.70
N ALA A 136 -35.13 15.81 -18.43
CA ALA A 136 -35.90 16.57 -17.46
C ALA A 136 -35.40 18.02 -17.36
N GLN A 137 -36.31 18.97 -17.12
CA GLN A 137 -35.97 20.38 -16.91
C GLN A 137 -34.93 20.55 -15.78
N LEU A 138 -35.02 19.72 -14.73
CA LEU A 138 -34.04 19.72 -13.66
C LEU A 138 -32.62 19.42 -14.14
N ILE A 139 -32.45 18.46 -15.07
CA ILE A 139 -31.13 18.14 -15.63
C ILE A 139 -30.58 19.33 -16.42
N LEU A 140 -31.42 20.04 -17.18
CA LEU A 140 -31.00 21.22 -17.90
C LEU A 140 -30.55 22.34 -16.95
N ALA A 141 -31.30 22.61 -15.89
CA ALA A 141 -30.94 23.59 -14.87
C ALA A 141 -29.62 23.21 -14.16
N LEU A 142 -29.45 21.93 -13.80
CA LEU A 142 -28.21 21.44 -13.19
C LEU A 142 -27.01 21.48 -14.16
N LYS A 143 -27.19 21.21 -15.46
CA LYS A 143 -26.15 21.39 -16.48
C LYS A 143 -25.73 22.85 -16.60
N ASN A 144 -26.68 23.78 -16.54
CA ASN A 144 -26.39 25.22 -16.54
C ASN A 144 -25.60 25.62 -15.28
N TYR A 145 -25.98 25.09 -14.12
CA TYR A 145 -25.21 25.29 -12.89
C TYR A 145 -23.78 24.78 -13.02
N VAL A 146 -23.58 23.54 -13.46
CA VAL A 146 -22.24 22.94 -13.61
C VAL A 146 -21.38 23.75 -14.58
N ARG A 147 -21.94 24.19 -15.72
CA ARG A 147 -21.23 25.04 -16.68
C ARG A 147 -20.79 26.35 -16.03
N ARG A 148 -21.69 27.02 -15.31
CA ARG A 148 -21.41 28.28 -14.64
C ARG A 148 -20.38 28.10 -13.54
N LEU A 149 -20.52 27.05 -12.75
CA LEU A 149 -19.58 26.69 -11.68
C LEU A 149 -18.17 26.50 -12.24
N TRP A 150 -18.01 25.73 -13.32
CA TRP A 150 -16.69 25.53 -13.91
C TRP A 150 -16.07 26.85 -14.38
N GLN A 151 -16.87 27.70 -15.04
CA GLN A 151 -16.41 29.03 -15.46
C GLN A 151 -15.99 29.88 -14.26
N THR A 152 -16.87 30.11 -13.29
CA THR A 152 -16.58 31.05 -12.21
C THR A 152 -15.52 30.55 -11.23
N GLN A 153 -15.46 29.24 -10.98
CA GLN A 153 -14.51 28.65 -10.04
C GLN A 153 -13.11 28.54 -10.63
N TYR A 154 -12.97 28.17 -11.90
CA TYR A 154 -11.66 27.86 -12.48
C TYR A 154 -11.12 28.95 -13.41
N GLU A 155 -11.97 29.80 -14.00
CA GLU A 155 -11.49 30.86 -14.88
C GLU A 155 -10.46 31.79 -14.21
N PRO A 156 -10.60 32.23 -12.94
CA PRO A 156 -9.64 33.16 -12.36
C PRO A 156 -8.21 32.58 -12.18
N SER A 157 -8.11 31.28 -11.94
CA SER A 157 -6.84 30.63 -11.52
C SER A 157 -6.30 29.63 -12.55
N TYR A 158 -7.16 29.13 -13.44
CA TYR A 158 -6.90 27.99 -14.33
C TYR A 158 -7.48 28.23 -15.73
N HIS A 159 -7.13 29.34 -16.37
CA HIS A 159 -7.56 29.65 -17.75
C HIS A 159 -7.31 28.51 -18.75
N TRP A 160 -6.23 27.74 -18.58
CA TRP A 160 -5.93 26.59 -19.43
C TRP A 160 -7.00 25.48 -19.32
N LEU A 161 -7.58 25.26 -18.13
CA LEU A 161 -8.62 24.27 -17.92
C LEU A 161 -9.92 24.71 -18.61
N ILE A 162 -10.24 25.99 -18.54
CA ILE A 162 -11.40 26.56 -19.25
C ILE A 162 -11.23 26.45 -20.77
N ALA A 163 -10.04 26.80 -21.29
CA ALA A 163 -9.74 26.66 -22.71
C ALA A 163 -9.83 25.19 -23.17
N PHE A 164 -9.32 24.25 -22.36
CA PHE A 164 -9.47 22.81 -22.60
C PHE A 164 -10.94 22.40 -22.68
N ILE A 165 -11.76 22.78 -21.69
CA ILE A 165 -13.19 22.47 -21.65
C ILE A 165 -13.92 23.09 -22.85
N GLN A 166 -13.60 24.34 -23.20
CA GLN A 166 -14.18 25.06 -24.35
C GLN A 166 -13.83 24.41 -25.69
N ASN A 167 -12.63 23.86 -25.83
CA ASN A 167 -12.23 23.14 -27.04
C ASN A 167 -13.20 21.98 -27.34
N TYR A 168 -13.59 21.21 -26.31
CA TYR A 168 -14.58 20.14 -26.44
C TYR A 168 -16.01 20.64 -26.68
N HIS A 169 -16.36 21.84 -26.20
CA HIS A 169 -17.65 22.47 -26.46
C HIS A 169 -17.77 22.93 -27.93
N ASP A 170 -16.73 23.56 -28.46
CA ASP A 170 -16.77 24.24 -29.77
C ASP A 170 -16.47 23.32 -30.97
N HIS A 171 -15.84 22.16 -30.74
CA HIS A 171 -15.40 21.25 -31.81
C HIS A 171 -16.21 19.94 -31.90
N LYS A 172 -15.74 18.97 -32.69
CA LYS A 172 -16.41 17.70 -33.05
C LYS A 172 -16.83 16.83 -31.85
N SER A 173 -16.37 17.14 -30.64
CA SER A 173 -16.67 16.39 -29.42
C SER A 173 -17.74 17.05 -28.55
N ALA A 174 -18.57 17.94 -29.09
CA ALA A 174 -19.71 18.55 -28.38
C ALA A 174 -20.62 17.52 -27.69
N GLN A 175 -20.78 16.33 -28.28
CA GLN A 175 -21.51 15.21 -27.66
C GLN A 175 -20.82 14.66 -26.41
N LEU A 176 -19.49 14.62 -26.37
CA LEU A 176 -18.73 14.22 -25.19
C LEU A 176 -18.84 15.28 -24.10
N TYR A 177 -18.69 16.56 -24.45
CA TYR A 177 -18.90 17.67 -23.53
C TYR A 177 -20.31 17.61 -22.89
N ASP A 178 -21.35 17.43 -23.71
CA ASP A 178 -22.73 17.35 -23.23
C ASP A 178 -22.96 16.11 -22.35
N ARG A 179 -22.35 14.98 -22.70
CA ARG A 179 -22.39 13.74 -21.90
C ARG A 179 -21.72 13.92 -20.53
N ILE A 180 -20.57 14.57 -20.45
CA ILE A 180 -19.87 14.83 -19.18
C ILE A 180 -20.66 15.83 -18.33
N LEU A 181 -21.23 16.89 -18.94
CA LEU A 181 -22.14 17.80 -18.24
C LEU A 181 -23.36 17.07 -17.70
N THR A 182 -24.00 16.24 -18.52
CA THR A 182 -25.19 15.47 -18.12
C THR A 182 -24.87 14.52 -16.99
N ARG A 183 -23.72 13.83 -17.05
CA ARG A 183 -23.24 12.95 -15.98
C ARG A 183 -22.97 13.70 -14.68
N THR A 184 -22.30 14.85 -14.76
CA THR A 184 -22.05 15.70 -13.58
C THR A 184 -23.37 16.22 -13.00
N ALA A 185 -24.30 16.66 -13.84
CA ALA A 185 -25.64 17.06 -13.42
C ALA A 185 -26.46 15.90 -12.83
N GLN A 186 -26.24 14.67 -13.31
CA GLN A 186 -26.92 13.48 -12.81
C GLN A 186 -26.42 13.08 -11.42
N TYR A 187 -25.10 12.99 -11.25
CA TYR A 187 -24.48 12.31 -10.11
C TYR A 187 -23.70 13.25 -9.17
N GLY A 188 -23.59 14.53 -9.51
CA GLY A 188 -22.89 15.55 -8.73
C GLY A 188 -21.48 15.14 -8.35
N LYS A 189 -21.17 15.25 -7.06
CA LYS A 189 -19.86 14.95 -6.49
C LYS A 189 -19.39 13.49 -6.62
N ARG A 190 -20.25 12.54 -6.99
CA ARG A 190 -19.86 11.12 -7.12
C ARG A 190 -18.64 10.94 -8.02
N PHE A 191 -18.57 11.72 -9.10
CA PHE A 191 -17.45 11.70 -10.05
C PHE A 191 -16.52 12.90 -9.90
N MET A 192 -16.75 13.79 -8.94
CA MET A 192 -15.85 14.88 -8.57
C MET A 192 -15.19 14.50 -7.25
N LYS A 193 -14.14 13.67 -7.35
CA LYS A 193 -13.31 13.25 -6.21
C LYS A 193 -12.65 14.46 -5.54
N ASP A 194 -11.74 14.21 -4.61
CA ASP A 194 -11.03 15.23 -3.82
C ASP A 194 -10.29 16.30 -4.66
N CYS A 195 -10.15 16.09 -5.98
CA CYS A 195 -9.71 17.13 -6.92
C CYS A 195 -10.68 17.19 -8.12
N PRO A 196 -11.66 18.12 -8.11
CA PRO A 196 -12.62 18.26 -9.19
C PRO A 196 -11.99 18.54 -10.56
N MET A 197 -10.88 19.29 -10.64
CA MET A 197 -10.19 19.56 -11.90
C MET A 197 -9.69 18.26 -12.56
N LEU A 198 -8.97 17.42 -11.80
CA LEU A 198 -8.48 16.14 -12.30
C LEU A 198 -9.66 15.23 -12.69
N SER A 199 -10.77 15.33 -11.97
CA SER A 199 -11.97 14.53 -12.24
C SER A 199 -12.62 14.92 -13.56
N ILE A 200 -12.65 16.23 -13.86
CA ILE A 200 -13.14 16.75 -15.15
C ILE A 200 -12.23 16.28 -16.27
N VAL A 201 -10.92 16.48 -16.16
CA VAL A 201 -9.95 16.10 -17.19
C VAL A 201 -9.98 14.60 -17.47
N LEU A 202 -9.98 13.76 -16.44
CA LEU A 202 -10.07 12.30 -16.61
C LEU A 202 -11.36 11.87 -17.33
N GLN A 203 -12.49 12.52 -17.07
CA GLN A 203 -13.73 12.21 -17.78
C GLN A 203 -13.67 12.55 -19.27
N PHE A 204 -12.92 13.59 -19.66
CA PHE A 204 -12.66 13.90 -21.07
C PHE A 204 -11.69 12.93 -21.72
N VAL A 205 -10.61 12.56 -21.01
CA VAL A 205 -9.61 11.61 -21.50
C VAL A 205 -10.21 10.20 -21.69
N LEU A 206 -11.09 9.77 -20.79
CA LEU A 206 -11.78 8.47 -20.82
C LEU A 206 -13.03 8.50 -21.70
N GLU A 207 -12.94 9.07 -22.90
CA GLU A 207 -14.11 9.38 -23.74
C GLU A 207 -14.92 8.16 -24.21
N SER A 208 -14.29 6.98 -24.24
CA SER A 208 -14.92 5.71 -24.60
C SER A 208 -15.56 5.00 -23.39
N MET A 209 -15.44 5.56 -22.19
CA MET A 209 -16.07 5.01 -20.98
C MET A 209 -17.56 5.35 -20.98
N ASP A 210 -18.39 4.32 -21.09
CA ASP A 210 -19.84 4.41 -21.04
C ASP A 210 -20.36 4.63 -19.61
N GLU A 211 -21.66 4.89 -19.48
CA GLU A 211 -22.29 5.10 -18.17
C GLU A 211 -22.29 3.83 -17.31
N GLU A 212 -22.36 2.65 -17.94
CA GLU A 212 -22.37 1.38 -17.21
C GLU A 212 -21.05 1.14 -16.47
N CYS A 213 -19.91 1.38 -17.14
CA CYS A 213 -18.58 1.28 -16.55
C CYS A 213 -18.37 2.28 -15.40
N LEU A 214 -19.03 3.44 -15.46
CA LEU A 214 -18.88 4.47 -14.43
C LEU A 214 -19.73 4.18 -13.20
N VAL A 215 -20.93 3.63 -13.41
CA VAL A 215 -21.89 3.44 -12.33
C VAL A 215 -21.70 2.09 -11.63
N ASN A 216 -21.31 1.04 -12.37
CA ASN A 216 -21.40 -0.34 -11.87
C ASN A 216 -20.06 -1.01 -11.56
N THR A 217 -18.96 -0.62 -12.21
CA THR A 217 -17.73 -1.43 -12.18
C THR A 217 -16.60 -0.84 -11.33
N ASN A 218 -16.85 0.19 -10.53
CA ASN A 218 -15.83 0.99 -9.79
C ASN A 218 -14.66 1.44 -10.68
N THR A 219 -14.78 1.37 -12.01
CA THR A 219 -13.65 1.51 -12.91
C THR A 219 -13.12 2.94 -12.94
N PHE A 220 -14.00 3.94 -12.77
CA PHE A 220 -13.53 5.31 -12.61
C PHE A 220 -12.67 5.49 -11.37
N ASP A 221 -13.04 4.83 -10.27
CA ASP A 221 -12.34 4.90 -8.99
C ASP A 221 -10.98 4.21 -9.09
N ASP A 222 -10.94 3.07 -9.80
CA ASP A 222 -9.70 2.38 -10.12
C ASP A 222 -8.78 3.25 -10.99
N VAL A 223 -9.30 3.85 -12.08
CA VAL A 223 -8.51 4.76 -12.93
C VAL A 223 -8.02 5.95 -12.15
N TRP A 224 -8.89 6.58 -11.36
CA TRP A 224 -8.56 7.71 -10.51
C TRP A 224 -7.41 7.35 -9.55
N HIS A 225 -7.55 6.24 -8.82
CA HIS A 225 -6.55 5.79 -7.88
C HIS A 225 -5.23 5.48 -8.59
N THR A 226 -5.27 4.69 -9.65
CA THR A 226 -4.08 4.29 -10.41
C THR A 226 -3.35 5.49 -11.00
N VAL A 227 -4.06 6.45 -11.61
CA VAL A 227 -3.43 7.64 -12.18
C VAL A 227 -2.86 8.57 -11.10
N THR A 228 -3.51 8.71 -9.95
CA THR A 228 -3.00 9.53 -8.84
C THR A 228 -1.87 8.86 -8.05
N SER A 229 -1.79 7.53 -8.03
CA SER A 229 -0.73 6.80 -7.32
C SER A 229 0.46 6.45 -8.20
N GLU A 230 0.22 6.05 -9.45
CA GLU A 230 1.22 5.56 -10.40
C GLU A 230 1.50 6.55 -11.55
N GLY A 231 0.90 7.73 -11.51
CA GLY A 231 1.14 8.81 -12.46
C GLY A 231 0.49 8.58 -13.81
N MET A 232 0.68 9.54 -14.70
CA MET A 232 0.05 9.59 -16.02
C MET A 232 0.36 8.37 -16.90
N LYS A 233 1.58 7.82 -16.83
CA LYS A 233 1.96 6.64 -17.64
C LYS A 233 1.09 5.41 -17.37
N SER A 234 0.51 5.32 -16.18
CA SER A 234 -0.40 4.24 -15.80
C SER A 234 -1.71 4.24 -16.60
N LEU A 235 -2.04 5.35 -17.28
CA LEU A 235 -3.19 5.44 -18.18
C LEU A 235 -3.12 4.41 -19.32
N ALA A 236 -1.93 3.94 -19.69
CA ALA A 236 -1.74 2.85 -20.66
C ALA A 236 -2.42 1.52 -20.23
N LYS A 237 -2.75 1.33 -18.95
CA LYS A 237 -3.54 0.18 -18.48
C LYS A 237 -5.02 0.26 -18.91
N TYR A 238 -5.48 1.44 -19.32
CA TYR A 238 -6.87 1.76 -19.62
C TYR A 238 -7.11 2.12 -21.08
N LEU A 239 -6.26 1.64 -22.00
CA LEU A 239 -6.35 1.91 -23.45
C LEU A 239 -7.72 1.55 -24.05
N LYS A 240 -8.47 0.61 -23.47
CA LYS A 240 -9.84 0.30 -23.91
C LYS A 240 -10.83 1.47 -23.72
N TYR A 241 -10.52 2.44 -22.86
CA TYR A 241 -11.38 3.57 -22.53
C TYR A 241 -10.89 4.91 -23.10
N VAL A 242 -9.68 4.94 -23.66
CA VAL A 242 -9.04 6.14 -24.21
C VAL A 242 -8.85 5.92 -25.71
N LYS A 243 -9.28 6.84 -26.58
CA LYS A 243 -8.95 6.70 -28.01
C LYS A 243 -7.46 6.89 -28.23
N GLU A 244 -6.92 6.20 -29.22
CA GLU A 244 -5.49 6.24 -29.55
C GLU A 244 -4.97 7.66 -29.80
N GLU A 245 -5.76 8.50 -30.48
CA GLU A 245 -5.45 9.92 -30.73
C GLU A 245 -5.27 10.70 -29.41
N VAL A 246 -6.24 10.59 -28.50
CA VAL A 246 -6.21 11.23 -27.17
C VAL A 246 -5.05 10.70 -26.34
N MET A 247 -4.78 9.39 -26.40
CA MET A 247 -3.64 8.79 -25.68
C MET A 247 -2.32 9.37 -26.17
N SER A 248 -2.16 9.57 -27.48
CA SER A 248 -0.93 10.13 -28.05
C SER A 248 -0.69 11.58 -27.62
N GLU A 249 -1.76 12.38 -27.52
CA GLU A 249 -1.72 13.75 -27.02
C GLU A 249 -1.39 13.79 -25.52
N GLU A 250 -2.04 12.95 -24.71
CA GLU A 250 -1.81 12.91 -23.27
C GLU A 250 -0.46 12.28 -22.89
N LEU A 251 0.21 11.54 -23.78
CA LEU A 251 1.58 11.07 -23.55
C LEU A 251 2.65 12.13 -23.88
N ASP A 252 2.31 13.18 -24.62
CA ASP A 252 3.19 14.34 -24.81
C ASP A 252 3.05 15.30 -23.63
N LYS A 253 4.03 15.28 -22.71
CA LYS A 253 4.04 16.13 -21.51
C LYS A 253 3.82 17.62 -21.78
N ASN A 254 4.24 18.13 -22.94
CA ASN A 254 4.12 19.56 -23.24
C ASN A 254 2.71 19.96 -23.67
N GLN A 255 1.87 18.98 -24.02
CA GLN A 255 0.50 19.18 -24.50
C GLN A 255 -0.54 18.52 -23.59
N SER A 256 -0.11 17.59 -22.73
CA SER A 256 -0.99 16.82 -21.86
C SER A 256 -1.64 17.71 -20.81
N THR A 257 -2.96 17.81 -20.92
CA THR A 257 -3.80 18.47 -19.92
C THR A 257 -3.82 17.62 -18.63
N LEU A 258 -3.77 16.29 -18.76
CA LEU A 258 -3.72 15.37 -17.63
C LEU A 258 -2.44 15.55 -16.79
N PHE A 259 -1.30 15.75 -17.43
CA PHE A 259 -0.03 16.02 -16.76
C PHE A 259 -0.11 17.29 -15.92
N HIS A 260 -0.60 18.38 -16.50
CA HIS A 260 -0.75 19.66 -15.81
C HIS A 260 -1.67 19.56 -14.59
N VAL A 261 -2.82 18.90 -14.73
CA VAL A 261 -3.75 18.77 -13.60
C VAL A 261 -3.22 17.85 -12.50
N LEU A 262 -2.42 16.84 -12.84
CA LEU A 262 -1.74 16.00 -11.84
C LEU A 262 -0.69 16.78 -11.05
N ARG A 263 0.02 17.72 -11.68
CA ARG A 263 0.91 18.64 -10.96
C ARG A 263 0.14 19.45 -9.93
N GLU A 264 -1.01 20.00 -10.31
CA GLU A 264 -1.88 20.73 -9.37
C GLU A 264 -2.42 19.83 -8.25
N TYR A 265 -2.75 18.57 -8.55
CA TYR A 265 -3.17 17.60 -7.55
C TYR A 265 -2.07 17.30 -6.51
N HIS A 266 -0.82 17.14 -6.95
CA HIS A 266 0.28 16.80 -6.05
C HIS A 266 0.84 18.01 -5.29
N ARG A 267 0.71 19.22 -5.81
CA ARG A 267 1.30 20.44 -5.25
C ARG A 267 1.00 20.66 -3.75
N PRO A 268 -0.26 20.59 -3.27
CA PRO A 268 -0.55 20.78 -1.84
C PRO A 268 0.07 19.70 -0.94
N ARG A 269 0.37 18.51 -1.48
CA ARG A 269 0.89 17.35 -0.74
C ARG A 269 2.40 17.19 -0.88
N LEU A 270 3.06 17.90 -1.79
CA LEU A 270 4.47 17.71 -2.08
C LEU A 270 5.34 17.88 -0.83
N GLY A 271 5.12 18.94 -0.05
CA GLY A 271 5.90 19.19 1.16
C GLY A 271 5.77 18.09 2.22
N SER A 272 4.60 17.47 2.38
CA SER A 272 4.42 16.35 3.30
C SER A 272 5.02 15.06 2.74
N LEU A 273 4.89 14.82 1.43
CA LEU A 273 5.50 13.69 0.75
C LEU A 273 7.02 13.69 0.89
N LEU A 274 7.68 14.83 0.60
CA LEU A 274 9.14 14.99 0.72
C LEU A 274 9.62 14.72 2.14
N ARG A 275 8.98 15.34 3.15
CA ARG A 275 9.32 15.12 4.57
C ARG A 275 9.17 13.65 5.00
N ASN A 276 8.10 13.00 4.57
CA ASN A 276 7.85 11.58 4.91
C ASN A 276 8.91 10.65 4.34
N HIS A 277 9.61 11.05 3.28
CA HIS A 277 10.69 10.28 2.66
C HIS A 277 12.09 10.77 3.10
N GLY A 278 12.16 11.60 4.14
CA GLY A 278 13.41 12.10 4.70
C GLY A 278 14.13 13.12 3.82
N MET A 279 13.43 13.76 2.88
CA MET A 279 13.99 14.76 1.98
C MET A 279 13.77 16.18 2.53
N ASN A 280 14.79 17.02 2.42
CA ASN A 280 14.69 18.44 2.73
C ASN A 280 14.00 19.17 1.57
N VAL A 281 12.87 19.84 1.85
CA VAL A 281 12.07 20.54 0.83
C VAL A 281 12.88 21.66 0.16
N GLU A 282 13.81 22.28 0.88
CA GLU A 282 14.64 23.38 0.37
C GLU A 282 15.69 22.92 -0.66
N GLU A 283 16.01 21.62 -0.69
CA GLU A 283 17.02 21.04 -1.57
C GLU A 283 16.42 20.48 -2.87
N VAL A 284 15.09 20.48 -3.00
CA VAL A 284 14.37 19.90 -4.15
C VAL A 284 13.82 21.00 -5.01
N ASP A 285 14.11 20.98 -6.31
CA ASP A 285 13.36 21.80 -7.26
C ASP A 285 11.88 21.34 -7.29
N GLU A 286 10.98 22.23 -6.86
CA GLU A 286 9.54 21.94 -6.75
C GLU A 286 8.96 21.46 -8.09
N ASN A 287 9.33 22.10 -9.20
CA ASN A 287 8.79 21.77 -10.51
C ASN A 287 9.27 20.40 -10.98
N MET A 288 10.56 20.10 -10.78
CA MET A 288 11.12 18.79 -11.08
C MET A 288 10.43 17.68 -10.28
N ALA A 289 10.18 17.92 -8.98
CA ALA A 289 9.48 16.95 -8.14
C ALA A 289 8.04 16.73 -8.61
N LEU A 290 7.31 17.81 -8.92
CA LEU A 290 5.95 17.71 -9.46
C LEU A 290 5.93 16.98 -10.81
N ASP A 291 6.92 17.21 -11.68
CA ASP A 291 7.02 16.53 -12.96
C ASP A 291 7.21 15.02 -12.78
N PHE A 292 8.10 14.60 -11.88
CA PHE A 292 8.31 13.18 -11.57
C PHE A 292 7.07 12.52 -10.96
N LEU A 293 6.42 13.17 -10.00
CA LEU A 293 5.21 12.64 -9.37
C LEU A 293 4.06 12.49 -10.38
N SER A 294 3.87 13.49 -11.25
CA SER A 294 2.78 13.51 -12.22
C SER A 294 3.01 12.49 -13.35
N GLU A 295 4.26 12.28 -13.76
CA GLU A 295 4.58 11.34 -14.83
C GLU A 295 4.61 9.87 -14.36
N ASP A 296 5.37 9.61 -13.30
CA ASP A 296 5.75 8.26 -12.87
C ASP A 296 5.01 7.81 -11.60
N GLY A 297 4.22 8.68 -10.98
CA GLY A 297 3.49 8.42 -9.76
C GLY A 297 4.30 8.70 -8.51
N VAL A 298 3.67 8.48 -7.36
CA VAL A 298 4.25 8.85 -6.07
C VAL A 298 5.47 8.00 -5.76
N GLU A 299 5.38 6.68 -5.82
CA GLU A 299 6.48 5.80 -5.41
C GLU A 299 7.72 5.98 -6.30
N LYS A 300 7.54 5.81 -7.61
CA LYS A 300 8.62 5.91 -8.59
C LYS A 300 9.11 7.35 -8.76
N GLY A 301 8.22 8.34 -8.68
CA GLY A 301 8.59 9.75 -8.71
C GLY A 301 9.50 10.13 -7.54
N MET A 302 9.22 9.63 -6.33
CA MET A 302 10.07 9.89 -5.16
C MET A 302 11.45 9.22 -5.27
N GLU A 303 11.53 8.04 -5.87
CA GLU A 303 12.81 7.40 -6.17
C GLU A 303 13.61 8.19 -7.21
N ASN A 304 12.96 8.69 -8.27
CA ASN A 304 13.61 9.54 -9.27
C ASN A 304 14.14 10.85 -8.66
N ILE A 305 13.37 11.49 -7.77
CA ILE A 305 13.80 12.69 -7.04
C ILE A 305 15.06 12.37 -6.23
N ARG A 306 15.06 11.27 -5.46
CA ARG A 306 16.23 10.84 -4.68
C ARG A 306 17.46 10.62 -5.56
N GLN A 307 17.30 9.92 -6.68
CA GLN A 307 18.42 9.68 -7.61
C GLN A 307 18.95 10.97 -8.24
N SER A 308 18.09 11.94 -8.54
CA SER A 308 18.49 13.24 -9.08
C SER A 308 19.35 14.05 -8.10
N MET A 309 19.03 13.98 -6.80
CA MET A 309 19.82 14.62 -5.74
C MET A 309 21.19 13.99 -5.53
N VAL A 310 21.27 12.66 -5.66
CA VAL A 310 22.55 11.94 -5.57
C VAL A 310 23.45 12.35 -6.73
N LYS A 311 22.90 12.45 -7.94
CA LYS A 311 23.64 12.89 -9.13
C LYS A 311 24.14 14.33 -9.03
N SER A 312 23.29 15.27 -8.58
CA SER A 312 23.73 16.66 -8.39
C SER A 312 24.83 16.76 -7.32
N SER A 313 24.75 15.93 -6.27
CA SER A 313 25.77 15.87 -5.23
C SER A 313 27.07 15.24 -5.75
N SER A 314 27.01 14.16 -6.54
CA SER A 314 28.18 13.54 -7.14
C SER A 314 28.83 14.41 -8.21
N ASP A 315 28.06 15.18 -8.97
CA ASP A 315 28.59 16.11 -9.97
C ASP A 315 29.26 17.32 -9.30
N VAL A 316 28.72 17.79 -8.17
CA VAL A 316 29.36 18.81 -7.33
C VAL A 316 30.60 18.26 -6.63
N VAL A 317 30.61 17.00 -6.18
CA VAL A 317 31.80 16.35 -5.59
C VAL A 317 32.84 16.00 -6.65
N ALA A 318 32.44 15.67 -7.88
CA ALA A 318 33.36 15.47 -9.01
C ALA A 318 33.95 16.81 -9.50
N HIS A 319 33.19 17.91 -9.44
CA HIS A 319 33.69 19.27 -9.71
C HIS A 319 34.45 19.91 -8.54
N LYS A 320 34.25 19.43 -7.29
CA LYS A 320 34.99 19.87 -6.09
C LYS A 320 36.03 18.86 -5.60
N GLY A 321 36.21 17.76 -6.32
CA GLY A 321 37.14 16.67 -6.05
C GLY A 321 38.56 16.99 -6.47
N ALA A 322 39.09 18.11 -5.98
CA ALA A 322 40.48 18.37 -5.63
C ALA A 322 40.61 19.82 -5.12
N VAL A 323 39.80 20.20 -4.11
CA VAL A 323 40.05 21.43 -3.35
C VAL A 323 40.78 21.06 -2.05
N LEU A 324 42.00 21.58 -1.96
CA LEU A 324 42.89 21.62 -0.80
C LEU A 324 42.12 22.04 0.47
N LEU A 325 41.90 21.12 1.43
CA LEU A 325 41.48 21.49 2.78
C LEU A 325 42.74 21.59 3.66
N VAL A 326 43.21 22.83 3.86
CA VAL A 326 44.15 23.13 4.94
C VAL A 326 43.34 23.36 6.20
N ASN A 327 43.46 22.44 7.16
CA ASN A 327 43.03 22.70 8.53
C ASN A 327 44.06 23.64 9.19
N THR A 328 43.69 24.88 9.48
CA THR A 328 44.48 25.78 10.33
C THR A 328 43.66 26.22 11.54
N ASP A 329 43.70 25.42 12.62
CA ASP A 329 43.24 25.83 13.95
C ASP A 329 44.21 26.82 14.64
N SER A 330 44.69 27.83 13.92
CA SER A 330 45.43 28.96 14.49
C SER A 330 45.41 30.17 13.55
N PRO A 331 45.32 31.41 14.08
CA PRO A 331 45.44 32.61 13.25
C PRO A 331 46.89 32.76 12.82
N VAL A 332 47.17 32.64 11.52
CA VAL A 332 48.53 32.75 10.96
C VAL A 332 48.60 33.97 10.04
N ASP A 333 49.42 34.95 10.44
CA ASP A 333 49.66 36.24 9.78
C ASP A 333 50.59 36.17 8.53
N LYS A 334 51.00 34.99 8.07
CA LYS A 334 51.82 34.84 6.84
C LYS A 334 51.60 33.47 6.18
N ILE A 335 51.18 33.48 4.91
CA ILE A 335 51.22 32.28 4.05
C ILE A 335 52.63 32.20 3.44
N GLU A 336 53.45 31.27 3.91
CA GLU A 336 54.63 30.80 3.18
C GLU A 336 54.19 29.79 2.12
N ILE A 337 54.58 30.01 0.86
CA ILE A 337 54.36 29.09 -0.24
C ILE A 337 55.48 28.05 -0.18
N ASP A 338 55.14 26.81 0.13
CA ASP A 338 56.09 25.69 0.18
C ASP A 338 56.21 25.04 -1.21
N ASN A 339 57.44 24.92 -1.75
CA ASN A 339 57.74 24.47 -3.12
C ASN A 339 57.63 22.94 -3.28
N THR A 340 56.55 22.33 -2.78
CA THR A 340 56.34 20.89 -2.81
C THR A 340 54.94 20.50 -3.31
N ILE A 341 54.85 19.40 -4.04
CA ILE A 341 53.60 18.71 -4.41
C ILE A 341 53.27 17.71 -3.28
N LYS A 342 52.07 17.79 -2.71
CA LYS A 342 51.63 16.86 -1.65
C LYS A 342 50.74 15.77 -2.22
N VAL A 343 51.14 14.51 -2.05
CA VAL A 343 50.39 13.33 -2.49
C VAL A 343 49.87 12.59 -1.27
N CYS A 344 48.55 12.47 -1.12
CA CYS A 344 47.92 11.81 0.02
C CYS A 344 47.31 10.47 -0.37
N PHE A 345 47.65 9.41 0.35
CA PHE A 345 47.08 8.08 0.14
C PHE A 345 45.83 7.89 1.00
N MET A 346 44.65 7.85 0.38
CA MET A 346 43.36 7.78 1.10
C MET A 346 43.21 6.55 2.01
N GLN A 347 43.82 5.43 1.65
CA GLN A 347 43.74 4.19 2.44
C GLN A 347 44.68 4.17 3.65
N THR A 348 45.82 4.85 3.57
CA THR A 348 46.85 4.82 4.63
C THR A 348 46.97 6.14 5.40
N GLY A 349 46.43 7.23 4.87
CA GLY A 349 46.60 8.59 5.39
C GLY A 349 48.00 9.16 5.21
N GLU A 350 48.89 8.48 4.47
CA GLU A 350 50.26 8.92 4.27
C GLU A 350 50.34 10.09 3.29
N ILE A 351 51.13 11.12 3.62
CA ILE A 351 51.35 12.29 2.77
C ILE A 351 52.82 12.33 2.34
N ILE A 352 53.07 12.24 1.03
CA ILE A 352 54.40 12.41 0.43
C ILE A 352 54.52 13.83 -0.11
N ASN A 353 55.51 14.58 0.37
CA ASN A 353 55.86 15.89 -0.18
C ASN A 353 56.99 15.72 -1.22
N ILE A 354 56.71 16.09 -2.47
CA ILE A 354 57.62 15.98 -3.61
C ILE A 354 58.12 17.38 -3.96
N PRO A 355 59.41 17.69 -3.79
CA PRO A 355 59.96 18.97 -4.22
C PRO A 355 59.71 19.21 -5.71
N ILE A 356 59.16 20.37 -6.06
CA ILE A 356 58.85 20.71 -7.48
C ILE A 356 60.11 20.67 -8.34
N SER A 357 61.30 20.96 -7.76
CA SER A 357 62.59 20.89 -8.46
C SER A 357 63.00 19.48 -8.91
N LEU A 358 62.27 18.44 -8.51
CA LEU A 358 62.52 17.05 -8.87
C LEU A 358 61.48 16.51 -9.87
N VAL A 359 60.59 17.37 -10.37
CA VAL A 359 59.44 16.96 -11.19
C VAL A 359 59.44 17.75 -12.50
N ASP A 360 59.93 17.12 -13.57
CA ASP A 360 59.83 17.67 -14.93
C ASP A 360 58.66 17.01 -15.70
N THR A 361 58.30 15.79 -15.32
CA THR A 361 57.26 14.97 -15.96
C THR A 361 56.39 14.23 -14.93
N VAL A 362 55.23 13.72 -15.37
CA VAL A 362 54.38 12.86 -14.53
C VAL A 362 55.09 11.56 -14.13
N GLU A 363 55.97 11.05 -14.99
CA GLU A 363 56.80 9.87 -14.71
C GLU A 363 57.76 10.11 -13.54
N ASP A 364 58.27 11.34 -13.37
CA ASP A 364 59.13 11.71 -12.23
C ASP A 364 58.35 11.70 -10.91
N VAL A 365 57.08 12.12 -10.92
CA VAL A 365 56.17 12.05 -9.77
C VAL A 365 55.95 10.60 -9.36
N ILE A 366 55.60 9.74 -10.32
CA ILE A 366 55.34 8.31 -10.06
C ILE A 366 56.60 7.64 -9.54
N LYS A 367 57.75 7.89 -10.18
CA LYS A 367 59.04 7.35 -9.76
C LYS A 367 59.41 7.79 -8.34
N TYR A 368 59.22 9.07 -8.01
CA TYR A 368 59.51 9.58 -6.68
C TYR A 368 58.59 8.96 -5.61
N ILE A 369 57.30 8.76 -5.91
CA ILE A 369 56.37 8.06 -5.04
C ILE A 369 56.82 6.61 -4.81
N CYS A 370 57.15 5.88 -5.87
CA CYS A 370 57.61 4.50 -5.80
C CYS A 370 58.93 4.35 -5.02
N GLU A 371 59.83 5.32 -5.12
CA GLU A 371 61.10 5.32 -4.38
C GLU A 371 60.95 5.68 -2.89
N LYS A 372 59.86 6.37 -2.51
CA LYS A 372 59.65 6.89 -1.15
C LYS A 372 58.57 6.18 -0.34
N SER A 373 57.62 5.51 -0.98
CA SER A 373 56.62 4.73 -0.25
C SER A 373 57.29 3.53 0.41
N ALA A 374 57.22 3.44 1.75
CA ALA A 374 57.80 2.33 2.51
C ALA A 374 57.07 0.98 2.29
N CYS A 375 55.96 0.99 1.55
CA CYS A 375 55.24 -0.20 1.14
C CYS A 375 55.99 -0.87 -0.01
N GLY A 376 56.83 -1.87 0.31
CA GLY A 376 57.49 -2.76 -0.65
C GLY A 376 56.51 -3.63 -1.43
N VAL A 377 55.66 -3.01 -2.26
CA VAL A 377 54.64 -3.63 -3.11
C VAL A 377 55.03 -3.31 -4.56
N ALA A 378 56.11 -3.92 -5.02
CA ALA A 378 56.66 -3.65 -6.35
C ALA A 378 56.16 -4.62 -7.45
N ASN A 379 55.20 -5.52 -7.19
CA ASN A 379 54.89 -6.61 -8.14
C ASN A 379 53.43 -6.81 -8.54
N ASP A 380 52.43 -6.09 -8.02
CA ASP A 380 51.03 -6.23 -8.46
C ASP A 380 50.38 -4.86 -8.70
N TYR A 381 50.43 -4.39 -9.94
CA TYR A 381 49.94 -3.05 -10.35
C TYR A 381 49.06 -3.10 -11.60
N ASN A 382 48.15 -4.06 -11.70
CA ASN A 382 47.15 -4.08 -12.78
C ASN A 382 45.77 -3.50 -12.39
N ASP A 383 45.50 -3.21 -11.11
CA ASP A 383 44.12 -2.88 -10.65
C ASP A 383 43.95 -1.55 -9.89
N TYR A 384 44.90 -0.60 -9.97
CA TYR A 384 44.76 0.69 -9.29
C TYR A 384 44.69 1.88 -10.25
N HIS A 385 43.58 2.63 -10.20
CA HIS A 385 43.45 3.92 -10.86
C HIS A 385 44.16 5.01 -10.05
N LEU A 386 45.34 5.44 -10.51
CA LEU A 386 46.03 6.61 -9.98
C LEU A 386 45.56 7.87 -10.72
N THR A 387 44.88 8.78 -10.02
CA THR A 387 44.52 10.10 -10.58
C THR A 387 45.49 11.15 -10.04
N VAL A 388 46.27 11.78 -10.92
CA VAL A 388 47.21 12.85 -10.58
C VAL A 388 46.66 14.18 -11.07
N VAL A 389 46.42 15.13 -10.16
CA VAL A 389 45.97 16.50 -10.49
C VAL A 389 47.12 17.46 -10.24
N LEU A 390 47.60 18.12 -11.29
CA LEU A 390 48.62 19.17 -11.20
C LEU A 390 47.94 20.54 -11.14
N VAL A 391 48.21 21.31 -10.08
CA VAL A 391 47.74 22.69 -9.94
C VAL A 391 48.92 23.63 -10.16
N ASN A 392 48.93 24.35 -11.28
CA ASN A 392 49.97 25.34 -11.55
C ASN A 392 49.55 26.70 -10.96
N GLY A 393 50.32 27.21 -10.01
CA GLY A 393 50.09 28.52 -9.41
C GLY A 393 50.84 29.61 -10.19
N GLU A 394 50.23 30.18 -11.24
CA GLU A 394 50.78 31.38 -11.88
C GLU A 394 50.21 32.67 -11.28
N LYS A 395 51.12 33.63 -11.06
CA LYS A 395 50.81 35.00 -10.64
C LYS A 395 50.19 35.79 -11.80
N ASN A 396 49.14 36.54 -11.47
CA ASN A 396 48.57 37.69 -12.18
C ASN A 396 49.44 38.30 -13.29
N LEU A 397 48.90 38.31 -14.50
CA LEU A 397 49.04 39.41 -15.47
C LEU A 397 47.73 39.50 -16.27
N ASP A 398 47.30 40.74 -16.51
CA ASP A 398 45.95 41.15 -16.94
C ASP A 398 45.47 40.61 -18.31
N ASN A 399 44.14 40.53 -18.40
CA ASN A 399 43.27 40.53 -19.57
C ASN A 399 43.10 39.26 -20.46
N GLU A 400 41.80 38.96 -20.61
CA GLU A 400 41.10 38.15 -21.62
C GLU A 400 41.26 36.61 -21.61
N ASN A 401 40.14 35.97 -21.22
CA ASN A 401 39.65 34.65 -21.62
C ASN A 401 40.71 33.64 -22.09
N LYS A 402 41.22 32.84 -21.15
CA LYS A 402 41.67 31.48 -21.43
C LYS A 402 41.11 30.52 -20.39
N LEU A 403 40.29 29.59 -20.87
CA LEU A 403 39.91 28.38 -20.14
C LEU A 403 41.19 27.59 -19.80
N ALA A 404 41.31 27.17 -18.54
CA ALA A 404 42.31 26.19 -18.14
C ALA A 404 41.99 24.85 -18.82
N GLU A 405 42.96 24.28 -19.54
CA GLU A 405 42.88 22.90 -20.03
C GLU A 405 43.11 21.94 -18.86
N ILE A 406 42.15 21.03 -18.64
CA ILE A 406 42.28 19.90 -17.73
C ILE A 406 42.39 18.65 -18.59
N GLY A 407 43.57 18.03 -18.61
CA GLY A 407 43.78 16.71 -19.22
C GLY A 407 43.60 15.61 -18.18
N VAL A 408 42.64 14.71 -18.40
CA VAL A 408 42.50 13.46 -17.64
C VAL A 408 43.19 12.36 -18.43
N PHE A 409 44.18 11.70 -17.85
CA PHE A 409 44.88 10.58 -18.47
C PHE A 409 44.33 9.27 -17.90
N THR A 410 43.80 8.43 -18.78
CA THR A 410 43.48 7.03 -18.49
C THR A 410 44.20 6.18 -19.51
N ASP A 411 44.93 5.16 -19.05
CA ASP A 411 45.68 4.26 -19.93
C ASP A 411 44.71 3.38 -20.73
N GLU A 412 44.74 3.52 -22.06
CA GLU A 412 44.81 2.40 -23.00
C GLU A 412 45.17 2.94 -24.40
N ASN A 413 46.36 2.56 -24.88
CA ASN A 413 46.82 2.61 -26.28
C ASN A 413 46.62 3.94 -27.08
N LEU A 414 47.72 4.71 -27.13
CA LEU A 414 48.15 5.65 -28.17
C LEU A 414 47.26 5.76 -29.44
N GLY A 415 46.49 6.84 -29.51
CA GLY A 415 45.86 7.32 -30.75
C GLY A 415 45.20 8.69 -30.58
N PHE A 416 45.85 9.76 -31.04
CA PHE A 416 45.27 11.12 -31.06
C PHE A 416 44.01 11.16 -31.93
N LYS A 417 42.86 11.57 -31.35
CA LYS A 417 41.73 12.11 -32.10
C LYS A 417 41.07 13.28 -31.36
N LEU A 418 41.24 14.47 -31.92
CA LEU A 418 40.39 15.63 -31.64
C LEU A 418 38.97 15.35 -32.14
N TYR A 419 37.96 15.55 -31.28
CA TYR A 419 36.58 15.71 -31.73
C TYR A 419 36.01 17.03 -31.19
N SER A 420 35.83 17.97 -32.12
CA SER A 420 34.94 19.12 -31.99
C SER A 420 33.51 18.71 -32.33
N ASN A 421 32.56 19.07 -31.47
CA ASN A 421 31.10 19.23 -31.66
C ASN A 421 30.30 18.20 -32.48
N THR A 422 29.38 17.52 -31.74
CA THR A 422 28.08 16.90 -32.13
C THR A 422 28.02 15.84 -33.24
N PRO A 423 27.29 14.73 -32.98
CA PRO A 423 26.51 14.07 -34.01
C PRO A 423 25.03 13.85 -33.65
N THR A 424 24.20 13.91 -34.69
CA THR A 424 22.76 13.70 -34.74
C THR A 424 22.34 12.22 -34.67
N LYS A 425 21.04 12.04 -34.43
CA LYS A 425 20.24 10.84 -34.07
C LYS A 425 20.26 9.61 -35.02
N GLU A 426 21.29 9.37 -35.83
CA GLU A 426 21.26 8.35 -36.92
C GLU A 426 22.43 7.34 -36.97
N GLN A 427 23.20 7.15 -35.88
CA GLN A 427 24.30 6.15 -35.87
C GLN A 427 24.23 5.16 -34.69
N LEU A 428 23.12 4.42 -34.60
CA LEU A 428 22.97 3.29 -33.67
C LEU A 428 22.38 2.07 -34.39
N ILE A 429 23.18 1.32 -35.16
CA ILE A 429 22.86 -0.07 -35.51
C ILE A 429 24.16 -0.88 -35.68
N THR A 430 24.22 -2.01 -34.95
CA THR A 430 25.10 -3.19 -35.13
C THR A 430 26.48 -3.15 -34.46
N ILE A 431 26.65 -3.91 -33.37
CA ILE A 431 27.39 -5.19 -33.34
C ILE A 431 27.20 -5.80 -31.94
N ALA A 432 26.51 -6.94 -31.91
CA ALA A 432 26.52 -7.89 -30.82
C ALA A 432 27.32 -9.13 -31.27
N MET A 433 28.05 -9.72 -30.32
CA MET A 433 28.50 -11.12 -30.27
C MET A 433 29.52 -11.62 -31.31
N VAL A 434 30.80 -11.72 -30.90
CA VAL A 434 31.80 -12.78 -31.20
C VAL A 434 32.88 -12.60 -30.12
N GLU A 435 33.14 -13.47 -29.13
CA GLU A 435 33.89 -14.75 -29.09
C GLU A 435 33.99 -15.06 -27.56
N ALA A 436 34.07 -16.26 -26.99
CA ALA A 436 34.68 -17.49 -27.46
C ALA A 436 34.11 -18.70 -26.69
N THR A 437 33.75 -19.76 -27.42
CA THR A 437 33.92 -21.14 -26.97
C THR A 437 34.82 -21.82 -27.99
N GLY A 438 35.86 -22.49 -27.51
CA GLY A 438 36.79 -23.24 -28.33
C GLY A 438 37.31 -24.48 -27.60
N SER A 439 37.40 -25.57 -28.36
CA SER A 439 37.93 -26.91 -28.06
C SER A 439 36.89 -27.92 -27.54
N ALA A 440 36.15 -28.66 -28.38
CA ALA A 440 36.56 -29.74 -29.29
C ALA A 440 37.11 -31.00 -28.59
N ASN A 441 36.33 -32.10 -28.66
CA ASN A 441 36.82 -33.42 -29.06
C ASN A 441 35.66 -34.34 -29.49
N ASP A 442 35.92 -35.03 -30.59
CA ASP A 442 35.08 -35.96 -31.36
C ASP A 442 34.65 -37.23 -30.60
N THR A 443 33.49 -37.81 -30.95
CA THR A 443 33.35 -39.02 -31.81
C THR A 443 31.95 -39.64 -31.74
N SER A 444 31.38 -39.85 -32.94
CA SER A 444 30.51 -40.96 -33.40
C SER A 444 29.66 -41.78 -32.41
N ASP A 445 28.33 -41.80 -32.59
CA ASP A 445 27.64 -42.92 -33.26
C ASP A 445 26.10 -42.78 -33.22
N VAL A 446 25.49 -43.11 -34.35
CA VAL A 446 24.03 -43.24 -34.62
C VAL A 446 23.70 -44.74 -34.50
N PRO A 447 22.54 -45.16 -33.97
CA PRO A 447 21.45 -45.55 -34.87
C PRO A 447 20.01 -45.22 -34.40
N THR A 448 19.26 -44.74 -35.39
CA THR A 448 17.80 -44.76 -35.56
C THR A 448 17.10 -46.07 -35.18
N HIS A 449 15.91 -45.98 -34.58
CA HIS A 449 14.80 -46.90 -34.90
C HIS A 449 13.42 -46.25 -34.76
N LEU A 450 12.61 -46.44 -35.82
CA LEU A 450 11.18 -46.21 -35.98
C LEU A 450 10.31 -46.84 -34.87
N GLN A 451 9.15 -46.25 -34.58
CA GLN A 451 7.84 -46.80 -34.99
C GLN A 451 6.65 -45.91 -34.60
N THR A 452 5.89 -45.49 -35.62
CA THR A 452 4.49 -45.06 -35.62
C THR A 452 3.56 -46.28 -35.64
N LEU A 453 2.43 -46.25 -34.94
CA LEU A 453 1.26 -47.09 -35.23
C LEU A 453 -0.06 -46.39 -34.84
N ASP A 454 -0.79 -45.97 -35.89
CA ASP A 454 -2.24 -46.09 -36.09
C ASP A 454 -2.75 -47.51 -35.78
N SER A 455 -4.03 -47.90 -35.64
CA SER A 455 -5.37 -47.28 -35.66
C SER A 455 -6.36 -48.39 -35.21
N ASP A 456 -7.63 -48.02 -35.08
CA ASP A 456 -8.84 -48.83 -35.36
C ASP A 456 -9.56 -49.65 -34.26
N GLU A 457 -10.79 -49.19 -34.01
CA GLU A 457 -11.98 -49.99 -33.67
C GLU A 457 -12.28 -51.06 -34.75
N PRO A 458 -13.12 -52.09 -34.47
CA PRO A 458 -14.53 -51.95 -34.91
C PRO A 458 -15.61 -52.67 -34.06
N THR A 459 -16.72 -51.95 -33.87
CA THR A 459 -18.16 -52.29 -34.04
C THR A 459 -18.78 -53.71 -33.86
N LEU A 460 -19.96 -53.67 -33.21
CA LEU A 460 -21.26 -54.32 -33.51
C LEU A 460 -21.42 -55.86 -33.49
N ASN A 461 -22.34 -56.39 -32.65
CA ASN A 461 -23.74 -56.68 -33.07
C ASN A 461 -24.62 -57.40 -32.01
N ASN A 462 -25.86 -56.90 -31.90
CA ASN A 462 -27.18 -57.55 -31.84
C ASN A 462 -27.49 -58.79 -30.96
N GLY A 463 -28.62 -58.70 -30.26
CA GLY A 463 -29.41 -59.88 -29.87
C GLY A 463 -30.61 -59.60 -28.94
N LYS A 464 -31.78 -59.33 -29.52
CA LYS A 464 -33.11 -59.33 -28.87
C LYS A 464 -33.46 -60.72 -28.30
N THR A 465 -34.02 -60.80 -27.09
CA THR A 465 -35.23 -61.60 -26.84
C THR A 465 -35.99 -61.19 -25.57
N LYS A 466 -37.31 -61.32 -25.68
CA LYS A 466 -38.37 -61.00 -24.72
C LYS A 466 -38.75 -62.31 -23.99
N VAL A 467 -39.20 -62.21 -22.73
CA VAL A 467 -40.28 -62.98 -22.05
C VAL A 467 -40.02 -63.14 -20.55
N SER A 468 -41.12 -62.95 -19.81
CA SER A 468 -41.43 -63.03 -18.38
C SER A 468 -40.79 -64.14 -17.53
N ASN A 469 -40.43 -63.83 -16.28
CA ASN A 469 -41.23 -64.20 -15.09
C ASN A 469 -40.49 -63.86 -13.78
N THR A 470 -41.31 -63.61 -12.76
CA THR A 470 -41.07 -63.53 -11.32
C THR A 470 -39.97 -64.42 -10.75
N SER A 471 -39.09 -63.84 -9.92
CA SER A 471 -38.76 -64.33 -8.57
C SER A 471 -37.70 -63.46 -7.88
N GLU A 472 -37.86 -63.36 -6.57
CA GLU A 472 -36.96 -62.75 -5.60
C GLU A 472 -35.50 -63.21 -5.77
N VAL A 473 -34.56 -62.27 -5.83
CA VAL A 473 -33.16 -62.53 -5.47
C VAL A 473 -32.57 -61.32 -4.75
N SER A 474 -32.02 -61.61 -3.58
CA SER A 474 -31.24 -60.76 -2.69
C SER A 474 -30.03 -60.12 -3.41
N SER A 475 -29.98 -58.79 -3.42
CA SER A 475 -28.78 -58.05 -3.79
C SER A 475 -27.86 -57.91 -2.57
N THR A 476 -26.90 -58.82 -2.44
CA THR A 476 -25.69 -58.59 -1.66
C THR A 476 -24.78 -57.65 -2.44
N SER A 477 -24.83 -56.36 -2.13
CA SER A 477 -23.83 -55.40 -2.56
C SER A 477 -22.53 -55.68 -1.80
N LYS A 478 -21.56 -56.31 -2.48
CA LYS A 478 -20.17 -56.30 -2.02
C LYS A 478 -19.66 -54.86 -2.06
N SER A 479 -19.77 -54.19 -0.92
CA SER A 479 -19.01 -52.99 -0.59
C SER A 479 -17.52 -53.28 -0.76
N LEU A 480 -16.92 -52.71 -1.82
CA LEU A 480 -15.48 -52.56 -1.92
C LEU A 480 -15.06 -51.65 -0.76
N LYS A 481 -14.41 -52.23 0.25
CA LYS A 481 -13.77 -51.48 1.32
C LYS A 481 -12.84 -50.45 0.70
N PRO A 482 -12.93 -49.16 1.05
CA PRO A 482 -11.92 -48.21 0.66
C PRO A 482 -10.58 -48.70 1.21
N PHE A 483 -9.57 -48.76 0.36
CA PHE A 483 -8.18 -48.96 0.75
C PHE A 483 -7.82 -47.83 1.72
N SER A 484 -7.84 -48.11 3.02
CA SER A 484 -7.17 -47.26 4.00
C SER A 484 -5.68 -47.46 3.78
N PRO A 485 -4.91 -46.44 3.39
CA PRO A 485 -3.46 -46.56 3.41
C PRO A 485 -3.03 -47.00 4.81
N ALA A 486 -2.10 -47.96 4.88
CA ALA A 486 -1.53 -48.39 6.15
C ALA A 486 -0.97 -47.13 6.84
N PRO A 487 -1.27 -46.91 8.13
CA PRO A 487 -0.73 -45.77 8.85
C PRO A 487 0.80 -45.86 8.76
N LEU A 488 1.45 -44.81 8.25
CA LEU A 488 2.90 -44.70 8.38
C LEU A 488 3.25 -44.90 9.86
N GLU A 489 4.17 -45.81 10.12
CA GLU A 489 4.58 -46.10 11.48
C GLU A 489 5.07 -44.80 12.13
N LYS A 490 4.69 -44.58 13.39
CA LYS A 490 4.98 -43.36 14.17
C LYS A 490 6.47 -42.93 14.10
N GLU A 491 7.36 -43.90 13.90
CA GLU A 491 8.80 -43.71 13.73
C GLU A 491 9.18 -43.10 12.36
N GLN A 492 8.48 -43.45 11.29
CA GLN A 492 8.67 -42.83 9.97
C GLN A 492 8.24 -41.37 9.96
N LEU A 493 7.14 -41.03 10.66
CA LEU A 493 6.69 -39.64 10.82
C LEU A 493 7.66 -38.80 11.66
N ALA A 494 8.21 -39.39 12.73
CA ALA A 494 9.25 -38.74 13.53
C ALA A 494 10.51 -38.48 12.69
N ASN A 495 10.92 -39.43 11.84
CA ASN A 495 12.07 -39.27 10.94
C ASN A 495 11.82 -38.21 9.86
N ILE A 496 10.62 -38.15 9.26
CA ILE A 496 10.28 -37.11 8.28
C ILE A 496 10.25 -35.74 8.95
N TYR A 497 9.64 -35.60 10.13
CA TYR A 497 9.65 -34.34 10.88
C TYR A 497 11.08 -33.88 11.18
N HIS A 498 11.95 -34.80 11.61
CA HIS A 498 13.35 -34.51 11.86
C HIS A 498 14.10 -34.14 10.58
N GLN A 499 13.80 -34.76 9.44
CA GLN A 499 14.38 -34.41 8.13
C GLN A 499 13.95 -33.03 7.65
N ILE A 500 12.72 -32.60 7.91
CA ILE A 500 12.23 -31.26 7.53
C ILE A 500 12.80 -30.22 8.47
N GLN A 501 12.82 -30.47 9.78
CA GLN A 501 13.55 -29.62 10.70
C GLN A 501 14.99 -29.50 10.21
N ASN A 502 15.66 -30.60 9.89
CA ASN A 502 17.00 -30.57 9.33
C ASN A 502 17.09 -29.81 7.99
N ARG A 503 16.15 -29.98 7.05
CA ARG A 503 16.13 -29.30 5.74
C ARG A 503 15.88 -27.80 5.89
N PHE A 504 14.96 -27.42 6.75
CA PHE A 504 14.69 -26.04 7.13
C PHE A 504 15.92 -25.47 7.84
N HIS A 505 16.56 -26.24 8.72
CA HIS A 505 17.82 -25.88 9.37
C HIS A 505 18.97 -25.80 8.36
N GLU A 506 19.00 -26.59 7.31
CA GLU A 506 19.99 -26.58 6.23
C GLU A 506 19.80 -25.35 5.33
N VAL A 507 18.57 -25.07 4.89
CA VAL A 507 18.23 -23.85 4.12
C VAL A 507 18.53 -22.61 4.96
N THR A 508 18.14 -22.61 6.23
CA THR A 508 18.47 -21.49 7.14
C THR A 508 19.98 -21.44 7.41
N ALA A 509 20.67 -22.57 7.53
CA ALA A 509 22.12 -22.63 7.75
C ALA A 509 22.89 -22.09 6.55
N GLU A 510 22.48 -22.46 5.34
CA GLU A 510 23.02 -21.99 4.07
C GLU A 510 22.74 -20.50 3.89
N MET A 511 21.55 -20.03 4.24
CA MET A 511 21.23 -18.61 4.33
C MET A 511 22.09 -17.88 5.38
N THR A 512 22.45 -18.52 6.49
CA THR A 512 23.25 -17.88 7.56
C THR A 512 24.77 -17.93 7.36
N ARG A 513 25.29 -18.60 6.32
CA ARG A 513 26.73 -18.50 5.98
C ARG A 513 27.10 -17.11 5.49
N ASP A 514 26.12 -16.37 4.98
CA ASP A 514 26.24 -14.95 4.67
C ASP A 514 25.89 -14.12 5.92
N PRO A 515 26.85 -13.39 6.51
CA PRO A 515 26.61 -12.52 7.66
C PRO A 515 25.54 -11.45 7.41
N MET A 516 25.41 -10.92 6.18
CA MET A 516 24.36 -9.96 5.84
C MET A 516 23.00 -10.62 5.82
N LEU A 517 22.87 -11.79 5.20
CA LEU A 517 21.57 -12.49 5.16
C LEU A 517 21.16 -12.97 6.56
N ARG A 518 22.11 -13.39 7.40
CA ARG A 518 21.88 -13.68 8.83
C ARG A 518 21.36 -12.45 9.59
N HIS A 519 21.99 -11.29 9.40
CA HIS A 519 21.53 -10.04 10.00
C HIS A 519 20.12 -9.71 9.53
N ASN A 520 19.85 -9.80 8.22
CA ASN A 520 18.54 -9.56 7.64
C ASN A 520 17.46 -10.52 8.17
N ILE A 521 17.76 -11.81 8.32
CA ILE A 521 16.81 -12.79 8.90
C ILE A 521 16.54 -12.46 10.36
N THR A 522 17.58 -12.14 11.13
CA THR A 522 17.44 -11.79 12.54
C THR A 522 16.63 -10.50 12.71
N GLU A 523 16.86 -9.49 11.88
CA GLU A 523 16.05 -8.26 11.84
C GLU A 523 14.62 -8.52 11.36
N THR A 524 14.43 -9.39 10.36
CA THR A 524 13.11 -9.70 9.79
C THR A 524 12.24 -10.49 10.77
N LEU A 525 12.86 -11.37 11.57
CA LEU A 525 12.20 -12.18 12.60
C LEU A 525 12.19 -11.49 13.97
N ASN A 526 12.83 -10.34 14.11
CA ASN A 526 12.73 -9.51 15.29
C ASN A 526 11.34 -8.87 15.33
N GLU A 527 10.47 -9.48 16.13
CA GLU A 527 9.15 -9.00 16.50
C GLU A 527 8.13 -9.06 15.37
N ILE A 528 7.27 -10.07 15.40
CA ILE A 528 6.17 -10.23 14.43
C ILE A 528 4.85 -9.92 15.14
N ASN A 529 4.04 -8.99 14.63
CA ASN A 529 2.76 -8.64 15.24
C ASN A 529 1.58 -9.36 14.55
N LEU A 530 0.76 -10.04 15.34
CA LEU A 530 -0.52 -10.61 14.93
C LEU A 530 -1.63 -9.96 15.76
N VAL A 531 -2.70 -9.49 15.13
CA VAL A 531 -3.85 -8.91 15.85
C VAL A 531 -5.00 -9.90 15.85
N VAL A 532 -5.58 -10.18 17.02
CA VAL A 532 -6.76 -11.03 17.15
C VAL A 532 -7.88 -10.25 17.82
N CYS A 533 -8.97 -10.03 17.10
CA CYS A 533 -10.07 -9.18 17.54
C CYS A 533 -11.43 -9.82 17.24
N GLY A 534 -12.49 -9.20 17.76
CA GLY A 534 -13.85 -9.74 17.70
C GLY A 534 -14.62 -9.49 19.00
N ALA A 535 -15.91 -9.81 18.98
CA ALA A 535 -16.80 -9.64 20.13
C ALA A 535 -16.32 -10.43 21.37
N PRO A 536 -16.79 -10.11 22.58
CA PRO A 536 -16.55 -10.97 23.74
C PRO A 536 -17.01 -12.41 23.48
N ARG A 537 -16.31 -13.39 24.06
CA ARG A 537 -16.73 -14.81 24.10
C ARG A 537 -16.75 -15.57 22.78
N VAL A 538 -16.30 -14.98 21.68
CA VAL A 538 -16.17 -15.65 20.36
C VAL A 538 -14.94 -16.56 20.26
N GLY A 539 -14.33 -16.99 21.37
CA GLY A 539 -13.20 -17.92 21.33
C GLY A 539 -11.86 -17.37 20.83
N LYS A 540 -11.61 -16.04 20.88
CA LYS A 540 -10.34 -15.42 20.45
C LYS A 540 -9.10 -16.04 21.09
N SER A 541 -9.02 -16.03 22.41
CA SER A 541 -7.87 -16.55 23.16
C SER A 541 -7.72 -18.08 22.98
N ALA A 542 -8.82 -18.80 22.79
CA ALA A 542 -8.78 -20.23 22.47
C ALA A 542 -8.21 -20.49 21.06
N LEU A 543 -8.54 -19.63 20.09
CA LEU A 543 -7.95 -19.67 18.75
C LEU A 543 -6.45 -19.38 18.78
N ILE A 544 -6.01 -18.40 19.58
CA ILE A 544 -4.57 -18.11 19.78
C ILE A 544 -3.85 -19.36 20.28
N ASN A 545 -4.37 -20.01 21.32
CA ASN A 545 -3.78 -21.23 21.87
C ASN A 545 -3.78 -22.38 20.85
N ALA A 546 -4.83 -22.50 20.03
CA ALA A 546 -4.92 -23.52 18.98
C ALA A 546 -3.92 -23.32 17.84
N ILE A 547 -3.70 -22.06 17.41
CA ILE A 547 -2.72 -21.72 16.37
C ILE A 547 -1.29 -21.96 16.89
N CYS A 548 -1.01 -21.55 18.13
CA CYS A 548 0.33 -21.66 18.70
C CYS A 548 0.63 -23.04 19.31
N GLN A 549 -0.40 -23.85 19.57
CA GLN A 549 -0.33 -25.09 20.36
C GLN A 549 0.34 -24.90 21.73
N GLN A 550 0.07 -23.75 22.35
CA GLN A 550 0.58 -23.36 23.66
C GLN A 550 -0.53 -22.67 24.45
N GLU A 551 -0.60 -22.90 25.77
CA GLU A 551 -1.57 -22.25 26.67
C GLU A 551 -1.09 -20.85 27.09
N GLY A 552 -0.75 -20.00 26.11
CA GLY A 552 -0.25 -18.65 26.36
C GLY A 552 -1.35 -17.63 26.65
N ALA A 553 -2.49 -17.75 25.96
CA ALA A 553 -3.62 -16.85 26.09
C ALA A 553 -4.62 -17.35 27.14
N LYS A 554 -5.13 -16.44 27.97
CA LYS A 554 -6.04 -16.78 29.07
C LYS A 554 -7.43 -17.08 28.53
N THR A 555 -7.89 -18.32 28.68
CA THR A 555 -9.25 -18.74 28.34
C THR A 555 -10.11 -18.90 29.59
N HIS A 556 -11.40 -18.56 29.50
CA HIS A 556 -12.36 -18.77 30.58
C HIS A 556 -13.67 -19.32 29.99
N PRO A 557 -14.23 -20.42 30.53
CA PRO A 557 -15.44 -21.06 29.98
C PRO A 557 -16.75 -20.29 30.30
N GLY A 558 -16.71 -19.33 31.23
CA GLY A 558 -17.87 -18.54 31.65
C GLY A 558 -18.10 -17.24 30.87
N LEU A 559 -19.14 -16.50 31.26
CA LEU A 559 -19.59 -15.26 30.61
C LEU A 559 -18.66 -14.04 30.82
N HIS A 560 -17.62 -14.16 31.64
CA HIS A 560 -16.71 -13.04 31.89
C HIS A 560 -15.74 -12.84 30.73
N SER A 561 -15.51 -11.59 30.31
CA SER A 561 -14.45 -11.27 29.35
C SER A 561 -13.09 -11.50 30.00
N CYS A 562 -12.22 -12.30 29.36
CA CYS A 562 -10.85 -12.51 29.81
C CYS A 562 -9.97 -11.27 29.56
N THR A 563 -10.23 -10.60 28.43
CA THR A 563 -9.39 -9.53 27.90
C THR A 563 -10.14 -8.22 28.08
N ASN A 564 -9.62 -7.37 28.98
CA ASN A 564 -10.22 -6.06 29.31
C ASN A 564 -9.42 -4.88 28.74
N MET A 565 -8.17 -5.12 28.36
CA MET A 565 -7.28 -4.14 27.75
C MET A 565 -6.56 -4.80 26.59
N ILE A 566 -6.16 -4.02 25.58
CA ILE A 566 -5.31 -4.50 24.50
C ILE A 566 -3.95 -4.83 25.12
N SER A 567 -3.57 -6.10 25.08
CA SER A 567 -2.28 -6.54 25.62
C SER A 567 -1.68 -7.61 24.71
N PRO A 568 -0.38 -7.52 24.41
CA PRO A 568 0.30 -8.54 23.63
C PRO A 568 0.63 -9.76 24.50
N TYR A 569 0.45 -10.95 23.93
CA TYR A 569 1.10 -12.16 24.39
C TYR A 569 2.46 -12.25 23.73
N TYR A 570 3.51 -12.16 24.54
CA TYR A 570 4.90 -12.29 24.08
C TYR A 570 5.29 -13.76 24.05
N LEU A 571 5.39 -14.32 22.84
CA LEU A 571 5.84 -15.68 22.64
C LEU A 571 7.26 -15.63 22.09
N LYS A 572 8.18 -16.31 22.79
CA LYS A 572 9.59 -16.39 22.42
C LYS A 572 9.90 -17.83 22.02
N GLY A 573 10.59 -17.97 20.91
CA GLY A 573 11.19 -19.23 20.51
C GLY A 573 12.67 -19.04 20.23
N SER A 574 13.36 -20.17 20.05
CA SER A 574 14.75 -20.16 19.66
C SER A 574 15.05 -21.30 18.72
N TRP A 575 15.77 -21.03 17.65
CA TRP A 575 16.22 -22.03 16.69
C TRP A 575 17.74 -22.13 16.71
N GLU A 576 18.28 -23.33 16.58
CA GLU A 576 19.71 -23.53 16.37
C GLU A 576 19.97 -23.65 14.87
N VAL A 577 20.68 -22.69 14.31
CA VAL A 577 21.03 -22.62 12.90
C VAL A 577 22.54 -22.56 12.77
N GLY A 578 23.16 -23.61 12.23
CA GLY A 578 24.62 -23.68 12.08
C GLY A 578 25.39 -23.63 13.39
N GLY A 579 24.78 -24.07 14.51
CA GLY A 579 25.37 -24.00 15.85
C GLY A 579 25.09 -22.70 16.61
N ASP A 580 24.50 -21.68 15.96
CA ASP A 580 24.10 -20.43 16.60
C ASP A 580 22.62 -20.45 16.96
N LYS A 581 22.31 -19.95 18.15
CA LYS A 581 20.93 -19.87 18.66
C LYS A 581 20.29 -18.54 18.25
N VAL A 582 19.43 -18.56 17.24
CA VAL A 582 18.62 -17.42 16.82
C VAL A 582 17.35 -17.38 17.67
N ASN A 583 17.19 -16.34 18.48
CA ASN A 583 15.96 -16.12 19.23
C ASN A 583 15.00 -15.28 18.38
N TYR A 584 13.73 -15.64 18.37
CA TYR A 584 12.68 -14.86 17.72
C TYR A 584 11.56 -14.61 18.71
N GLN A 585 10.85 -13.51 18.49
CA GLN A 585 9.72 -13.11 19.31
C GLN A 585 8.56 -12.74 18.38
N TYR A 586 7.37 -13.22 18.72
CA TYR A 586 6.14 -12.75 18.08
C TYR A 586 5.14 -12.31 19.15
N ASN A 587 4.43 -11.24 18.82
CA ASN A 587 3.50 -10.55 19.69
C ASN A 587 2.09 -10.80 19.15
N ILE A 588 1.26 -11.48 19.94
CA ILE A 588 -0.14 -11.68 19.58
C ILE A 588 -0.98 -10.71 20.40
N TRP A 589 -1.49 -9.68 19.74
CA TRP A 589 -2.32 -8.64 20.32
C TRP A 589 -3.77 -9.12 20.41
N ASP A 590 -4.15 -9.64 21.57
CA ASP A 590 -5.55 -9.98 21.87
C ASP A 590 -6.28 -8.72 22.34
N THR A 591 -7.40 -8.42 21.70
CA THR A 591 -8.17 -7.22 21.97
C THR A 591 -9.33 -7.50 22.93
N PRO A 592 -9.78 -6.50 23.70
CA PRO A 592 -11.07 -6.59 24.37
C PRO A 592 -12.20 -6.74 23.34
N GLY A 593 -13.40 -7.00 23.86
CA GLY A 593 -14.61 -7.08 23.05
C GLY A 593 -14.79 -5.85 22.17
N PHE A 594 -14.86 -6.10 20.86
CA PHE A 594 -14.85 -5.07 19.83
C PHE A 594 -16.15 -4.24 19.72
N GLU A 595 -17.23 -4.69 20.35
CA GLU A 595 -18.58 -4.09 20.25
C GLU A 595 -18.64 -2.59 20.64
N LYS A 596 -17.70 -2.13 21.46
CA LYS A 596 -17.65 -0.74 21.96
C LYS A 596 -16.77 0.18 21.10
N TRP A 597 -16.14 -0.34 20.05
CA TRP A 597 -15.21 0.44 19.25
C TRP A 597 -15.96 1.17 18.14
N ASP A 598 -15.82 2.48 18.08
CA ASP A 598 -16.17 3.27 16.91
C ASP A 598 -15.00 3.32 15.91
N GLN A 599 -15.23 3.93 14.74
CA GLN A 599 -14.22 4.02 13.69
C GLN A 599 -12.91 4.68 14.17
N GLU A 600 -13.00 5.76 14.95
CA GLU A 600 -11.84 6.47 15.50
C GLU A 600 -11.06 5.58 16.46
N THR A 601 -11.76 4.87 17.35
CA THR A 601 -11.16 3.95 18.32
C THR A 601 -10.50 2.76 17.62
N ILE A 602 -11.07 2.24 16.54
CA ILE A 602 -10.45 1.18 15.73
C ILE A 602 -9.11 1.67 15.17
N ILE A 603 -9.11 2.84 14.54
CA ILE A 603 -7.92 3.44 13.95
C ILE A 603 -6.86 3.68 15.03
N ALA A 604 -7.25 4.31 16.15
CA ALA A 604 -6.35 4.60 17.26
C ALA A 604 -5.75 3.33 17.89
N ASN A 605 -6.54 2.25 18.01
CA ASN A 605 -6.06 0.98 18.56
C ASN A 605 -5.11 0.26 17.58
N LEU A 606 -5.38 0.28 16.28
CA LEU A 606 -4.44 -0.24 15.29
C LEU A 606 -3.16 0.59 15.26
N ASP A 607 -3.25 1.91 15.34
CA ASP A 607 -2.08 2.79 15.44
C ASP A 607 -1.30 2.53 16.73
N HIS A 608 -1.98 2.29 17.86
CA HIS A 608 -1.33 1.91 19.11
C HIS A 608 -0.52 0.61 18.99
N ILE A 609 -1.07 -0.38 18.28
CA ILE A 609 -0.40 -1.66 18.01
C ILE A 609 0.76 -1.47 17.04
N GLN A 610 0.62 -0.65 16.00
CA GLN A 610 1.67 -0.39 15.02
C GLN A 610 2.80 0.50 15.53
N GLN A 611 2.51 1.41 16.47
CA GLN A 611 3.53 2.27 17.09
C GLN A 611 4.45 1.52 18.06
N LYS A 612 4.11 0.27 18.42
CA LYS A 612 4.80 -0.50 19.46
C LYS A 612 4.97 -1.95 19.04
N PRO A 613 6.21 -2.45 18.95
CA PRO A 613 7.46 -1.84 18.48
C PRO A 613 7.46 -1.64 16.94
N LYS A 614 8.59 -1.22 16.32
CA LYS A 614 8.76 -0.85 14.89
C LYS A 614 8.32 -1.89 13.82
N SER A 615 7.68 -2.98 14.22
CA SER A 615 7.39 -4.11 13.34
C SER A 615 6.01 -4.05 12.69
N ASP A 616 5.98 -4.38 11.40
CA ASP A 616 4.75 -4.49 10.63
C ASP A 616 3.79 -5.54 11.21
N THR A 617 2.52 -5.19 11.25
CA THR A 617 1.45 -6.15 11.55
C THR A 617 1.25 -7.07 10.36
N LEU A 618 1.49 -8.36 10.59
CA LEU A 618 1.44 -9.38 9.55
C LEU A 618 0.02 -9.67 9.09
N CYS A 619 -0.86 -9.88 10.06
CA CYS A 619 -2.22 -10.35 9.85
C CYS A 619 -3.14 -9.86 10.98
N MET A 620 -4.39 -9.60 10.62
CA MET A 620 -5.50 -9.37 11.53
C MET A 620 -6.48 -10.54 11.42
N ILE A 621 -6.77 -11.20 12.53
CA ILE A 621 -7.75 -12.27 12.62
C ILE A 621 -8.98 -11.74 13.36
N TYR A 622 -10.09 -11.57 12.63
CA TYR A 622 -11.37 -11.19 13.21
C TYR A 622 -12.19 -12.45 13.50
N CYS A 623 -12.63 -12.61 14.75
CA CYS A 623 -13.41 -13.75 15.18
C CYS A 623 -14.88 -13.38 15.38
N ALA A 624 -15.77 -14.21 14.85
CA ALA A 624 -17.20 -14.24 15.22
C ALA A 624 -17.62 -15.68 15.49
N SER A 625 -18.67 -15.90 16.26
CA SER A 625 -19.23 -17.24 16.47
C SER A 625 -20.70 -17.28 16.07
N PRO A 626 -21.29 -18.44 15.73
CA PRO A 626 -22.71 -18.54 15.36
C PRO A 626 -23.69 -18.06 16.44
N GLY A 627 -23.22 -17.90 17.69
CA GLY A 627 -24.00 -17.37 18.81
C GLY A 627 -23.80 -15.86 19.08
N SER A 628 -22.91 -15.21 18.35
CA SER A 628 -22.59 -13.77 18.51
C SER A 628 -22.86 -13.05 17.19
N PHE A 629 -23.51 -11.89 17.28
CA PHE A 629 -23.71 -11.05 16.11
C PHE A 629 -22.41 -10.29 15.81
N ALA A 630 -21.83 -10.51 14.63
CA ALA A 630 -20.79 -9.64 14.13
C ALA A 630 -21.41 -8.27 13.81
N ASN A 631 -20.88 -7.20 14.40
CA ASN A 631 -21.24 -5.87 13.96
C ASN A 631 -20.55 -5.61 12.60
N LEU A 632 -21.31 -5.82 11.52
CA LEU A 632 -20.81 -5.74 10.15
C LEU A 632 -20.29 -4.35 9.77
N GLU A 633 -20.77 -3.30 10.42
CA GLU A 633 -20.29 -1.94 10.20
C GLU A 633 -18.92 -1.74 10.82
N GLN A 634 -18.75 -2.10 12.09
CA GLN A 634 -17.44 -2.00 12.74
C GLN A 634 -16.41 -2.90 12.06
N LEU A 635 -16.82 -4.07 11.55
CA LEU A 635 -15.96 -4.94 10.77
C LEU A 635 -15.51 -4.30 9.45
N LYS A 636 -16.39 -3.55 8.76
CA LYS A 636 -15.99 -2.79 7.56
C LYS A 636 -14.94 -1.74 7.88
N TRP A 637 -15.14 -0.94 8.92
CA TRP A 637 -14.15 0.06 9.36
C TRP A 637 -12.80 -0.56 9.69
N LEU A 638 -12.80 -1.71 10.35
CA LEU A 638 -11.59 -2.46 10.66
C LEU A 638 -10.89 -2.97 9.40
N LEU A 639 -11.64 -3.56 8.46
CA LEU A 639 -11.07 -4.02 7.21
C LEU A 639 -10.48 -2.87 6.40
N ASP A 640 -11.21 -1.77 6.22
CA ASP A 640 -10.74 -0.58 5.51
C ASP A 640 -9.42 -0.07 6.12
N ALA A 641 -9.35 -0.03 7.47
CA ALA A 641 -8.16 0.38 8.18
C ALA A 641 -6.97 -0.59 8.00
N CYS A 642 -7.23 -1.90 7.95
CA CYS A 642 -6.21 -2.93 7.69
C CYS A 642 -5.72 -2.91 6.25
N ILE A 643 -6.61 -2.78 5.27
CA ILE A 643 -6.30 -2.73 3.83
C ILE A 643 -5.42 -1.53 3.52
N LYS A 644 -5.78 -0.34 4.05
CA LYS A 644 -4.98 0.89 3.92
C LYS A 644 -3.55 0.73 4.47
N ARG A 645 -3.35 -0.21 5.40
CA ARG A 645 -2.06 -0.52 6.05
C ARG A 645 -1.41 -1.79 5.48
N HIS A 646 -1.95 -2.36 4.41
CA HIS A 646 -1.50 -3.62 3.81
C HIS A 646 -1.42 -4.80 4.80
N ILE A 647 -2.34 -4.85 5.77
CA ILE A 647 -2.48 -5.94 6.74
C ILE A 647 -3.44 -6.99 6.18
N PHE A 648 -2.99 -8.23 6.07
CA PHE A 648 -3.82 -9.35 5.63
C PHE A 648 -4.94 -9.64 6.63
N CYS A 649 -6.16 -9.90 6.15
CA CYS A 649 -7.34 -10.05 7.00
C CYS A 649 -7.93 -11.47 6.94
N ALA A 650 -7.95 -12.20 8.06
CA ALA A 650 -8.62 -13.49 8.19
C ALA A 650 -9.92 -13.35 9.00
N LEU A 651 -11.07 -13.53 8.35
CA LEU A 651 -12.37 -13.52 9.01
C LEU A 651 -12.78 -14.94 9.40
N VAL A 652 -12.78 -15.23 10.70
CA VAL A 652 -12.86 -16.58 11.25
C VAL A 652 -14.15 -16.78 12.02
N CYS A 653 -15.01 -17.68 11.53
CA CYS A 653 -16.16 -18.17 12.29
C CYS A 653 -15.68 -19.25 13.27
N THR A 654 -15.49 -18.89 14.53
CA THR A 654 -15.13 -19.81 15.62
C THR A 654 -16.34 -20.64 16.05
N ASP A 655 -16.11 -21.62 16.93
CA ASP A 655 -17.13 -22.55 17.42
C ASP A 655 -17.95 -23.18 16.27
N LYS A 656 -17.25 -23.68 15.24
CA LYS A 656 -17.83 -24.22 13.99
C LYS A 656 -19.02 -25.17 14.18
N TRP A 657 -19.06 -25.90 15.30
CA TRP A 657 -20.10 -26.89 15.62
C TRP A 657 -21.16 -26.38 16.61
N ASN A 658 -20.97 -25.18 17.18
CA ASN A 658 -21.91 -24.58 18.11
C ASN A 658 -23.11 -23.96 17.37
N GLY A 659 -24.31 -24.46 17.69
CA GLY A 659 -25.56 -23.98 17.11
C GLY A 659 -25.93 -24.63 15.76
N ARG A 660 -27.03 -24.16 15.18
CA ARG A 660 -27.54 -24.69 13.90
C ARG A 660 -26.62 -24.27 12.75
N LYS A 661 -26.40 -25.20 11.80
CA LYS A 661 -25.68 -24.95 10.54
C LYS A 661 -26.05 -23.62 9.88
N THR A 662 -27.33 -23.26 9.89
CA THR A 662 -27.84 -22.01 9.30
C THR A 662 -27.23 -20.75 9.91
N ARG A 663 -26.89 -20.72 11.21
CA ARG A 663 -26.26 -19.56 11.85
C ARG A 663 -24.80 -19.41 11.45
N ARG A 664 -24.07 -20.52 11.38
CA ARG A 664 -22.70 -20.52 10.87
C ARG A 664 -22.66 -20.08 9.41
N ASP A 665 -23.54 -20.64 8.59
CA ASP A 665 -23.62 -20.30 7.18
C ASP A 665 -23.98 -18.80 7.01
N ALA A 666 -24.81 -18.21 7.89
CA ALA A 666 -25.07 -16.77 7.91
C ALA A 666 -23.83 -15.92 8.24
N VAL A 667 -23.03 -16.29 9.25
CA VAL A 667 -21.77 -15.57 9.57
C VAL A 667 -20.79 -15.65 8.40
N MET A 668 -20.67 -16.82 7.77
CA MET A 668 -19.79 -17.01 6.60
C MET A 668 -20.26 -16.22 5.38
N GLU A 669 -21.58 -16.13 5.17
CA GLU A 669 -22.19 -15.30 4.12
C GLU A 669 -21.90 -13.81 4.37
N ASP A 670 -22.08 -13.33 5.60
CA ASP A 670 -21.77 -11.94 5.98
C ASP A 670 -20.29 -11.60 5.75
N PHE A 671 -19.38 -12.50 6.14
CA PHE A 671 -17.94 -12.34 5.88
C PHE A 671 -17.62 -12.31 4.38
N THR A 672 -18.23 -13.21 3.62
CA THR A 672 -18.08 -13.27 2.16
C THR A 672 -18.56 -11.98 1.51
N GLN A 673 -19.74 -11.49 1.90
CA GLN A 673 -20.31 -10.25 1.37
C GLN A 673 -19.47 -9.02 1.70
N ILE A 674 -18.83 -8.98 2.88
CA ILE A 674 -17.96 -7.87 3.26
C ILE A 674 -16.65 -7.91 2.45
N LEU A 675 -15.98 -9.08 2.38
CA LEU A 675 -14.71 -9.19 1.65
C LEU A 675 -14.89 -8.99 0.14
N THR A 676 -16.03 -9.42 -0.44
CA THR A 676 -16.36 -9.22 -1.87
C THR A 676 -16.42 -7.74 -2.26
N ARG A 677 -16.68 -6.83 -1.30
CA ARG A 677 -16.67 -5.37 -1.57
C ARG A 677 -15.26 -4.83 -1.78
N VAL A 678 -14.25 -5.53 -1.25
CA VAL A 678 -12.86 -5.11 -1.27
C VAL A 678 -12.11 -5.82 -2.39
N HIS A 679 -12.33 -7.11 -2.54
CA HIS A 679 -11.66 -7.92 -3.55
C HIS A 679 -12.60 -9.04 -4.00
N GLU A 680 -12.58 -9.42 -5.27
CA GLU A 680 -13.39 -10.54 -5.75
C GLU A 680 -12.94 -11.87 -5.13
N LYS A 681 -13.87 -12.81 -5.00
CA LYS A 681 -13.57 -14.18 -4.56
C LYS A 681 -12.66 -14.84 -5.60
N THR A 682 -11.44 -15.23 -5.20
CA THR A 682 -10.47 -15.83 -6.11
C THR A 682 -10.57 -17.35 -6.17
N ARG A 683 -10.76 -18.01 -5.02
CA ARG A 683 -10.95 -19.46 -4.92
C ARG A 683 -11.66 -19.87 -3.63
N GLU A 684 -12.16 -21.10 -3.60
CA GLU A 684 -12.66 -21.76 -2.38
C GLU A 684 -12.12 -23.18 -2.31
N GLU A 685 -11.51 -23.53 -1.19
CA GLU A 685 -10.90 -24.84 -1.01
C GLU A 685 -10.83 -25.24 0.46
N ASP A 686 -11.12 -26.51 0.75
CA ASP A 686 -11.06 -27.10 2.10
C ASP A 686 -11.86 -26.30 3.16
N GLY A 687 -12.91 -25.59 2.73
CA GLY A 687 -13.75 -24.74 3.58
C GLY A 687 -13.15 -23.35 3.88
N VAL A 688 -12.12 -22.94 3.15
CA VAL A 688 -11.55 -21.59 3.14
C VAL A 688 -11.94 -20.89 1.85
N ILE A 689 -12.46 -19.67 1.97
CA ILE A 689 -12.79 -18.80 0.83
C ILE A 689 -11.73 -17.69 0.77
N TYR A 690 -11.10 -17.52 -0.39
CA TYR A 690 -9.96 -16.63 -0.60
C TYR A 690 -10.34 -15.39 -1.41
N PHE A 691 -9.75 -14.25 -1.06
CA PHE A 691 -9.96 -12.94 -1.68
C PHE A 691 -8.60 -12.29 -1.99
N GLY A 692 -7.81 -12.99 -2.82
CA GLY A 692 -6.47 -12.55 -3.21
C GLY A 692 -5.49 -12.48 -2.04
N ASN A 693 -4.64 -11.45 -2.04
CA ASN A 693 -3.71 -11.13 -0.96
C ASN A 693 -4.31 -10.15 0.08
N VAL A 694 -5.62 -9.91 0.02
CA VAL A 694 -6.33 -9.01 0.92
C VAL A 694 -6.85 -9.76 2.14
N GLY A 695 -7.50 -10.89 1.92
CA GLY A 695 -8.07 -11.66 3.01
C GLY A 695 -8.62 -13.03 2.66
N LEU A 696 -9.09 -13.72 3.69
CA LEU A 696 -9.80 -14.98 3.59
C LEU A 696 -10.91 -15.05 4.63
N CYS A 697 -11.87 -15.95 4.45
CA CYS A 697 -12.76 -16.35 5.53
C CYS A 697 -12.88 -17.87 5.64
N THR A 698 -13.02 -18.36 6.88
CA THR A 698 -13.14 -19.79 7.17
C THR A 698 -13.87 -20.04 8.50
N SER A 699 -14.27 -21.30 8.75
CA SER A 699 -14.84 -21.73 10.01
C SER A 699 -13.93 -22.70 10.75
N VAL A 700 -13.67 -22.45 12.04
CA VAL A 700 -12.78 -23.23 12.88
C VAL A 700 -13.45 -23.68 14.18
N ASN A 701 -13.00 -24.81 14.70
CA ASN A 701 -13.31 -25.28 16.05
C ASN A 701 -11.99 -25.34 16.82
N SER A 702 -11.72 -24.33 17.64
CA SER A 702 -10.42 -24.16 18.33
C SER A 702 -10.23 -25.12 19.51
N VAL A 703 -11.33 -25.62 20.08
CA VAL A 703 -11.34 -26.60 21.17
C VAL A 703 -12.32 -27.71 20.83
N ALA A 704 -12.17 -28.91 21.39
CA ALA A 704 -13.17 -29.96 21.22
C ALA A 704 -14.55 -29.45 21.69
N PHE A 705 -15.59 -29.72 20.91
CA PHE A 705 -16.95 -29.28 21.18
C PHE A 705 -17.83 -30.50 21.44
N ILE A 706 -18.56 -30.49 22.55
CA ILE A 706 -19.54 -31.52 22.87
C ILE A 706 -20.91 -30.93 22.64
N ASP A 707 -21.67 -31.50 21.70
CA ASP A 707 -23.06 -31.14 21.49
C ASP A 707 -23.89 -31.69 22.64
N GLU A 708 -24.36 -30.80 23.52
CA GLU A 708 -25.11 -31.16 24.72
C GLU A 708 -26.44 -31.89 24.40
N GLU A 709 -27.05 -31.62 23.23
CA GLU A 709 -28.31 -32.25 22.84
C GLU A 709 -28.10 -33.70 22.37
N THR A 710 -27.02 -33.93 21.62
CA THR A 710 -26.74 -35.25 21.01
C THR A 710 -25.71 -36.08 21.76
N GLY A 711 -24.98 -35.48 22.71
CA GLY A 711 -23.83 -36.06 23.40
C GLY A 711 -22.63 -36.33 22.48
N LYS A 712 -22.66 -35.84 21.24
CA LYS A 712 -21.62 -36.10 20.25
C LYS A 712 -20.46 -35.14 20.43
N GLU A 713 -19.26 -35.70 20.54
CA GLU A 713 -18.01 -34.96 20.59
C GLU A 713 -17.48 -34.68 19.17
N TYR A 714 -17.05 -33.45 18.94
CA TYR A 714 -16.42 -32.96 17.72
C TYR A 714 -15.02 -32.46 18.05
N GLU A 715 -14.02 -33.04 17.39
CA GLU A 715 -12.63 -32.66 17.61
C GLU A 715 -12.31 -31.24 17.11
N GLN A 716 -11.12 -30.75 17.50
CA GLN A 716 -10.53 -29.54 16.94
C GLN A 716 -10.42 -29.69 15.42
N SER A 717 -10.85 -28.67 14.67
CA SER A 717 -10.88 -28.74 13.19
C SER A 717 -10.85 -27.36 12.56
N GLY A 718 -10.38 -27.27 11.30
CA GLY A 718 -10.28 -26.00 10.57
C GLY A 718 -9.02 -25.17 10.88
N ILE A 719 -8.30 -25.48 11.97
CA ILE A 719 -7.10 -24.72 12.39
C ILE A 719 -5.96 -24.87 11.37
N ASN A 720 -5.73 -26.10 10.88
CA ASN A 720 -4.66 -26.34 9.90
C ASN A 720 -4.99 -25.69 8.55
N GLU A 721 -6.26 -25.70 8.17
CA GLU A 721 -6.76 -25.04 6.96
C GLU A 721 -6.65 -23.52 7.07
N LEU A 722 -6.93 -22.93 8.23
CA LEU A 722 -6.68 -21.50 8.50
C LEU A 722 -5.19 -21.15 8.41
N ILE A 723 -4.32 -21.93 9.06
CA ILE A 723 -2.87 -21.67 9.04
C ILE A 723 -2.31 -21.75 7.61
N LEU A 724 -2.69 -22.79 6.86
CA LEU A 724 -2.29 -22.94 5.47
C LEU A 724 -2.88 -21.82 4.60
N GLY A 725 -4.15 -21.48 4.79
CA GLY A 725 -4.80 -20.42 4.02
C GLY A 725 -4.14 -19.06 4.20
N ILE A 726 -3.76 -18.68 5.43
CA ILE A 726 -3.00 -17.45 5.69
C ILE A 726 -1.65 -17.51 4.99
N MET A 727 -0.91 -18.62 5.15
CA MET A 727 0.39 -18.83 4.53
C MET A 727 0.36 -18.71 3.00
N GLU A 728 -0.70 -19.21 2.36
CA GLU A 728 -0.87 -19.17 0.90
C GLU A 728 -1.28 -17.81 0.35
N SER A 729 -1.76 -16.90 1.21
CA SER A 729 -2.36 -15.63 0.78
C SER A 729 -1.49 -14.41 1.05
N ILE A 730 -0.53 -14.51 1.98
CA ILE A 730 0.40 -13.43 2.29
C ILE A 730 1.62 -13.43 1.38
N ASP A 731 2.25 -12.26 1.24
CA ASP A 731 3.47 -12.09 0.46
C ASP A 731 4.61 -12.99 0.97
N LYS A 732 5.57 -13.30 0.11
CA LYS A 732 6.66 -14.26 0.42
C LYS A 732 7.45 -13.86 1.68
N ASP A 733 7.75 -12.58 1.84
CA ASP A 733 8.50 -12.06 2.99
C ASP A 733 7.69 -12.17 4.29
N LYS A 734 6.36 -12.03 4.18
CA LYS A 734 5.40 -12.22 5.27
C LYS A 734 5.19 -13.70 5.59
N ALA A 735 5.26 -14.59 4.60
CA ALA A 735 5.11 -16.03 4.79
C ALA A 735 6.20 -16.62 5.70
N ALA A 736 7.44 -16.18 5.57
CA ALA A 736 8.53 -16.59 6.47
C ALA A 736 8.23 -16.22 7.94
N LYS A 737 7.74 -15.00 8.18
CA LYS A 737 7.28 -14.54 9.50
C LYS A 737 6.13 -15.39 10.02
N TRP A 738 5.16 -15.71 9.17
CA TRP A 738 4.04 -16.59 9.53
C TRP A 738 4.50 -18.00 9.91
N CYS A 739 5.44 -18.59 9.17
CA CYS A 739 6.03 -19.89 9.50
C CYS A 739 6.68 -19.89 10.89
N ALA A 740 7.33 -18.79 11.29
CA ALA A 740 7.91 -18.67 12.62
C ALA A 740 6.85 -18.69 13.74
N ILE A 741 5.68 -18.06 13.52
CA ILE A 741 4.56 -18.08 14.46
C ILE A 741 4.04 -19.50 14.68
N VAL A 742 3.89 -20.27 13.59
CA VAL A 742 3.27 -21.61 13.64
C VAL A 742 4.28 -22.75 13.74
N LEU A 743 5.57 -22.46 13.90
CA LEU A 743 6.58 -23.52 13.93
C LEU A 743 6.34 -24.52 15.07
N GLU A 744 5.97 -24.01 16.24
CA GLU A 744 5.71 -24.84 17.43
C GLU A 744 4.44 -25.70 17.32
N ASN A 745 3.61 -25.47 16.28
CA ASN A 745 2.43 -26.26 16.00
C ASN A 745 2.79 -27.60 15.33
N LYS A 746 3.36 -28.53 16.12
CA LYS A 746 3.77 -29.87 15.64
C LYS A 746 2.65 -30.63 14.92
N PRO A 747 1.38 -30.65 15.41
CA PRO A 747 0.29 -31.33 14.70
C PRO A 747 0.04 -30.80 13.29
N PHE A 748 0.13 -29.49 13.09
CA PHE A 748 0.00 -28.86 11.77
C PHE A 748 1.06 -29.40 10.80
N TRP A 749 2.33 -29.36 11.20
CA TRP A 749 3.43 -29.83 10.36
C TRP A 749 3.34 -31.33 10.06
N GLN A 750 2.97 -32.16 11.03
CA GLN A 750 2.74 -33.59 10.80
C GLN A 750 1.62 -33.85 9.78
N LYS A 751 0.55 -33.05 9.79
CA LYS A 751 -0.54 -33.15 8.81
C LYS A 751 -0.09 -32.72 7.41
N ILE A 752 0.64 -31.61 7.27
CA ILE A 752 1.16 -31.17 5.97
C ILE A 752 2.08 -32.25 5.38
N MET A 753 2.94 -32.86 6.20
CA MET A 753 3.88 -33.89 5.74
C MET A 753 3.21 -35.17 5.27
N THR A 754 2.11 -35.55 5.91
CA THR A 754 1.35 -36.75 5.51
C THR A 754 0.49 -36.51 4.28
N CYS A 755 0.16 -35.25 3.97
CA CYS A 755 -0.65 -34.90 2.82
C CYS A 755 0.21 -34.43 1.64
N SER A 756 0.49 -35.33 0.69
CA SER A 756 1.31 -35.03 -0.49
C SER A 756 0.83 -33.82 -1.31
N LYS A 757 -0.48 -33.54 -1.33
CA LYS A 757 -1.05 -32.35 -1.96
C LYS A 757 -0.65 -31.06 -1.24
N GLN A 758 -0.75 -31.02 0.09
CA GLN A 758 -0.37 -29.86 0.91
C GLN A 758 1.15 -29.67 0.93
N LEU A 759 1.91 -30.77 0.98
CA LEU A 759 3.36 -30.74 0.92
C LEU A 759 3.87 -30.16 -0.41
N LYS A 760 3.31 -30.60 -1.55
CA LYS A 760 3.65 -30.04 -2.85
C LYS A 760 3.35 -28.54 -2.92
N ARG A 761 2.22 -28.11 -2.36
CA ARG A 761 1.88 -26.69 -2.29
C ARG A 761 2.89 -25.90 -1.47
N PHE A 762 3.26 -26.43 -0.31
CA PHE A 762 4.28 -25.84 0.53
C PHE A 762 5.61 -25.65 -0.22
N PHE A 763 6.08 -26.67 -0.96
CA PHE A 763 7.32 -26.57 -1.76
C PHE A 763 7.18 -25.83 -3.10
N THR A 764 5.96 -25.49 -3.54
CA THR A 764 5.79 -24.55 -4.66
C THR A 764 5.93 -23.09 -4.24
N PHE A 765 6.02 -22.82 -2.93
CA PHE A 765 6.41 -21.50 -2.46
C PHE A 765 7.91 -21.30 -2.70
N PRO A 766 8.34 -20.23 -3.38
CA PRO A 766 9.75 -19.97 -3.67
C PRO A 766 10.67 -19.84 -2.44
N PHE A 767 10.11 -19.89 -1.23
CA PHE A 767 10.83 -19.87 0.04
C PHE A 767 11.22 -21.29 0.52
N ALA A 768 10.45 -22.33 0.18
CA ALA A 768 10.66 -23.72 0.62
C ALA A 768 11.41 -24.53 -0.44
#